data_AF-K2F551-F1
#
_entry.id   AF-K2F551-F1
#
_cell.length_a   1.000
_cell.length_b   1.000
_cell.length_c   1.000
_cell.angle_alpha   90.00
_cell.angle_beta   90.00
_cell.angle_gamma   90.00
#
_symmetry.space_group_name_H-M   'P 1'
#
loop_
_entity.id
_entity.type
_entity.pdbx_description
1 polymer ?
#
loop_
_entity_poly.entity_id
_entity_poly.type
_entity_poly.pdbx_seq_one_letter_code
_entity_poly.pdbx_strand_id
1 'polypeptide(L)'
;MTNLPLVIDFKDIDKDSTFLVGGKGANLGEMINSGFPVPNGFAVTVPSYELFLRESGVAKTIYEILEVVDVEDPAQLESAAKRIQKIINTSKFPESVFKDVVKSYKRLGGTFSKALVAVRSSATAEDLPGMSFAGQQATFLNVKGEANLQVAIRECWASLFTPRAIYYRHSNKIKIEKVGISVIVQKMVQSEVSGIMFSIDPVTNRKDRIIIDAVWGLGEMIVQGSYIPDHYVIQKDTFSILSKELNEQKMQYIKDGNLTKEIKVAEKNINKIKLTDEQIIYLAKISQKLQDHYYYPQDSEWALEKGKLYIVQTRPITTIEKTTKVASSMQNVESQTTAPILKGISASPGLGTGVVRILRSPKEIDKIKTGDILVAPMTSPDYVPAMKKAAAIVTNEGGMTSHAAIVSREMGIPCVVGTKTGTKVLKDGDIVTVNGTTGEVFTGSLKSKIVEPVTRNSTPVHNPKTATKLYVNLAEPDRAKEVSKMDVDGIGLLRAEFMIADIGIHPKEAIKRHTQHLFINKMVEKLTKFCLEFSPRQVVYRATDFKTNEYRSLEGGKHWEPLESNPMLGFRGAYRYISDPEVFGLELQAIKEVRKKYPNLQIMIPFVRSPDELRRVRRIVEAYGLFDDPHFKFWMMVEIPVNIIMIEEFIKIGIDGISIGSNDLTMLIQGTDRDNATVATEFNEMSPEVLWAIKKVIRACNKAGVTSSICGQAASTYNEMIEILVKAGITSISVNPDAVTRVRSMIHEAEKNI
;
A
#
# COMPACT_ATOMS: atom_id res chain seq x y z
N MET A 1 1.37 2.62 -45.79
CA MET A 1 0.85 3.04 -44.48
C MET A 1 -0.65 2.84 -44.52
N THR A 2 -1.16 1.83 -43.81
CA THR A 2 -2.60 1.62 -43.66
C THR A 2 -3.22 2.89 -43.09
N ASN A 3 -4.30 3.36 -43.72
CA ASN A 3 -4.96 4.62 -43.38
C ASN A 3 -5.72 4.41 -42.04
N LEU A 4 -5.01 4.51 -40.92
CA LEU A 4 -5.59 4.31 -39.59
C LEU A 4 -6.65 5.38 -39.30
N PRO A 5 -7.78 5.02 -38.67
CA PRO A 5 -8.89 5.95 -38.45
C PRO A 5 -8.51 7.05 -37.45
N LEU A 6 -8.88 8.30 -37.74
CA LEU A 6 -8.69 9.45 -36.85
C LEU A 6 -9.69 9.43 -35.68
N VAL A 7 -10.90 8.93 -35.94
CA VAL A 7 -11.97 8.76 -34.96
C VAL A 7 -12.59 7.39 -35.17
N ILE A 8 -12.84 6.66 -34.08
CA ILE A 8 -13.43 5.33 -34.10
C ILE A 8 -14.57 5.25 -33.09
N ASP A 9 -15.73 4.75 -33.50
CA ASP A 9 -16.87 4.58 -32.60
C ASP A 9 -16.61 3.40 -31.66
N PHE A 10 -17.10 3.44 -30.41
CA PHE A 10 -16.79 2.37 -29.44
C PHE A 10 -17.20 0.96 -29.90
N LYS A 11 -18.30 0.84 -30.66
CA LYS A 11 -18.77 -0.42 -31.24
C LYS A 11 -17.80 -1.05 -32.27
N ASP A 12 -16.86 -0.27 -32.77
CA ASP A 12 -15.87 -0.69 -33.76
C ASP A 12 -14.47 -0.86 -33.11
N ILE A 13 -14.38 -0.74 -31.77
CA ILE A 13 -13.16 -0.94 -30.97
C ILE A 13 -13.21 -2.32 -30.31
N ASP A 14 -12.09 -3.04 -30.32
CA ASP A 14 -11.88 -4.29 -29.59
C ASP A 14 -10.69 -4.19 -28.60
N LYS A 15 -10.44 -5.25 -27.84
CA LYS A 15 -9.30 -5.34 -26.91
C LYS A 15 -7.93 -5.13 -27.56
N ASP A 16 -7.77 -5.48 -28.84
CA ASP A 16 -6.50 -5.39 -29.57
C ASP A 16 -6.21 -3.95 -30.04
N SER A 17 -7.22 -3.07 -29.99
CA SER A 17 -7.13 -1.66 -30.37
C SER A 17 -6.44 -0.76 -29.32
N THR A 18 -5.85 -1.32 -28.26
CA THR A 18 -5.19 -0.56 -27.17
C THR A 18 -4.14 0.44 -27.68
N PHE A 19 -3.39 0.11 -28.73
CA PHE A 19 -2.40 1.01 -29.34
C PHE A 19 -3.03 2.22 -30.07
N LEU A 20 -4.30 2.12 -30.49
CA LEU A 20 -5.05 3.19 -31.17
C LEU A 20 -5.81 4.08 -30.21
N VAL A 21 -6.41 3.49 -29.17
CA VAL A 21 -7.41 4.17 -28.33
C VAL A 21 -7.05 4.24 -26.86
N GLY A 22 -5.89 3.70 -26.47
CA GLY A 22 -5.46 3.59 -25.07
C GLY A 22 -6.25 2.54 -24.30
N GLY A 23 -5.82 2.31 -23.06
CA GLY A 23 -6.37 1.30 -22.18
C GLY A 23 -7.88 1.43 -21.91
N LYS A 24 -8.30 2.61 -21.44
CA LYS A 24 -9.72 2.92 -21.19
C LYS A 24 -10.58 2.80 -22.45
N GLY A 25 -10.07 3.26 -23.59
CA GLY A 25 -10.78 3.18 -24.87
C GLY A 25 -11.04 1.74 -25.29
N ALA A 26 -10.01 0.90 -25.24
CA ALA A 26 -10.10 -0.52 -25.56
C ALA A 26 -11.10 -1.23 -24.62
N ASN A 27 -11.03 -0.92 -23.32
CA ASN A 27 -11.91 -1.54 -22.34
C ASN A 27 -13.39 -1.14 -22.51
N LEU A 28 -13.66 0.11 -22.88
CA LEU A 28 -15.02 0.57 -23.21
C LEU A 28 -15.57 -0.11 -24.46
N GLY A 29 -14.74 -0.30 -25.49
CA GLY A 29 -15.11 -1.03 -26.71
C GLY A 29 -15.46 -2.49 -26.41
N GLU A 30 -14.58 -3.18 -25.67
CA GLU A 30 -14.78 -4.57 -25.26
C GLU A 30 -16.10 -4.77 -24.48
N MET A 31 -16.41 -3.87 -23.53
CA MET A 31 -17.67 -3.93 -22.80
C MET A 31 -18.90 -3.75 -23.71
N ILE A 32 -18.84 -2.84 -24.69
CA ILE A 32 -19.95 -2.60 -25.62
C ILE A 32 -20.19 -3.82 -26.51
N ASN A 33 -19.12 -4.39 -27.06
CA ASN A 33 -19.22 -5.57 -27.93
C ASN A 33 -19.71 -6.81 -27.17
N SER A 34 -19.43 -6.87 -25.87
CA SER A 34 -19.91 -7.92 -24.97
C SER A 34 -21.32 -7.68 -24.42
N GLY A 35 -22.01 -6.62 -24.89
CA GLY A 35 -23.40 -6.34 -24.59
C GLY A 35 -23.65 -5.71 -23.20
N PHE A 36 -22.63 -5.17 -22.55
CA PHE A 36 -22.80 -4.43 -21.30
C PHE A 36 -23.44 -3.05 -21.56
N PRO A 37 -24.23 -2.52 -20.61
CA PRO A 37 -24.92 -1.25 -20.80
C PRO A 37 -23.95 -0.07 -20.63
N VAL A 38 -23.13 0.21 -21.63
CA VAL A 38 -22.18 1.33 -21.61
C VAL A 38 -22.76 2.52 -22.38
N PRO A 39 -22.60 3.77 -21.90
CA PRO A 39 -22.99 4.93 -22.66
C PRO A 39 -22.19 5.01 -23.95
N ASN A 40 -22.91 5.18 -25.07
CA ASN A 40 -22.29 5.24 -26.39
C ASN A 40 -21.33 6.43 -26.52
N GLY A 41 -20.35 6.31 -27.41
CA GLY A 41 -19.29 7.29 -27.59
C GLY A 41 -18.33 6.91 -28.71
N PHE A 42 -17.23 7.64 -28.79
CA PHE A 42 -16.16 7.40 -29.74
C PHE A 42 -14.82 7.79 -29.14
N ALA A 43 -13.74 7.25 -29.69
CA ALA A 43 -12.37 7.62 -29.36
C ALA A 43 -11.77 8.48 -30.47
N VAL A 44 -11.13 9.59 -30.07
CA VAL A 44 -10.20 10.34 -30.91
C VAL A 44 -8.85 9.67 -30.76
N THR A 45 -8.39 9.03 -31.83
CA THR A 45 -7.32 8.03 -31.77
C THR A 45 -5.93 8.66 -31.62
N VAL A 46 -4.93 7.84 -31.30
CA VAL A 46 -3.52 8.24 -31.26
C VAL A 46 -3.05 8.85 -32.60
N PRO A 47 -3.40 8.30 -33.79
CA PRO A 47 -3.16 8.96 -35.08
C PRO A 47 -3.66 10.41 -35.18
N SER A 48 -4.77 10.76 -34.52
CA SER A 48 -5.26 12.15 -34.48
C SER A 48 -4.33 13.07 -33.68
N TYR A 49 -3.79 12.56 -32.57
CA TYR A 49 -2.80 13.29 -31.77
C TYR A 49 -1.49 13.46 -32.55
N GLU A 50 -1.01 12.42 -33.22
CA GLU A 50 0.18 12.47 -34.08
C GLU A 50 0.00 13.45 -35.24
N LEU A 51 -1.18 13.46 -35.86
CA LEU A 51 -1.52 14.41 -36.93
C LEU A 51 -1.54 15.85 -36.41
N PHE A 52 -2.10 16.10 -35.23
CA PHE A 52 -2.04 17.40 -34.55
C PHE A 52 -0.61 17.85 -34.33
N LEU A 53 0.26 17.00 -33.78
CA LEU A 53 1.68 17.31 -33.55
C LEU A 53 2.40 17.68 -34.86
N ARG A 54 2.09 16.98 -35.96
CA ARG A 54 2.69 17.19 -37.27
C ARG A 54 2.21 18.48 -37.96
N GLU A 55 0.91 18.70 -38.07
CA GLU A 55 0.34 19.85 -38.81
C GLU A 55 0.51 21.18 -38.07
N SER A 56 0.49 21.16 -36.73
CA SER A 56 0.70 22.36 -35.93
C SER A 56 2.18 22.74 -35.77
N GLY A 57 3.10 21.81 -36.06
CA GLY A 57 4.55 22.00 -35.87
C GLY A 57 5.00 22.07 -34.42
N VAL A 58 4.11 21.82 -33.45
CA VAL A 58 4.41 21.98 -32.02
C VAL A 58 5.39 20.96 -31.47
N ALA A 59 5.51 19.79 -32.11
CA ALA A 59 6.38 18.71 -31.63
C ALA A 59 7.82 19.20 -31.43
N LYS A 60 8.35 19.95 -32.42
CA LYS A 60 9.71 20.48 -32.36
C LYS A 60 9.91 21.42 -31.16
N THR A 61 8.98 22.35 -30.96
CA THR A 61 9.04 23.31 -29.84
C THR A 61 8.90 22.61 -28.49
N ILE A 62 8.08 21.57 -28.39
CA ILE A 62 7.94 20.77 -27.16
C ILE A 62 9.28 20.09 -26.84
N TYR A 63 9.95 19.50 -27.83
CA TYR A 63 11.25 18.85 -27.63
C TYR A 63 12.34 19.85 -27.25
N GLU A 64 12.42 21.00 -27.92
CA GLU A 64 13.36 22.07 -27.58
C GLU A 64 13.17 22.59 -26.14
N ILE A 65 11.92 22.69 -25.66
CA ILE A 65 11.65 23.05 -24.26
C ILE A 65 12.11 21.93 -23.32
N LEU A 66 11.80 20.67 -23.63
CA LEU A 66 12.13 19.54 -22.75
C LEU A 66 13.62 19.18 -22.72
N GLU A 67 14.39 19.49 -23.77
CA GLU A 67 15.84 19.24 -23.82
C GLU A 67 16.63 20.15 -22.87
N VAL A 68 16.14 21.37 -22.63
CA VAL A 68 16.86 22.40 -21.84
C VAL A 68 16.39 22.43 -20.39
N VAL A 69 15.23 21.86 -20.10
CA VAL A 69 14.64 21.90 -18.75
C VAL A 69 15.32 20.90 -17.85
N ASP A 70 15.86 21.40 -16.74
CA ASP A 70 16.26 20.55 -15.62
C ASP A 70 14.99 20.05 -14.91
N VAL A 71 14.68 18.77 -15.07
CA VAL A 71 13.48 18.18 -14.46
C VAL A 71 13.61 17.98 -12.95
N GLU A 72 14.83 18.05 -12.40
CA GLU A 72 15.08 17.97 -10.96
C GLU A 72 14.88 19.33 -10.27
N ASP A 73 14.73 20.42 -11.04
CA ASP A 73 14.30 21.73 -10.56
C ASP A 73 12.77 21.89 -10.68
N PRO A 74 12.02 21.88 -9.56
CA PRO A 74 10.56 21.97 -9.59
C PRO A 74 10.02 23.25 -10.24
N ALA A 75 10.75 24.38 -10.13
CA ALA A 75 10.30 25.65 -10.68
C ALA A 75 10.45 25.70 -12.20
N GLN A 76 11.56 25.15 -12.72
CA GLN A 76 11.77 25.02 -14.17
C GLN A 76 10.79 24.02 -14.78
N LEU A 77 10.59 22.88 -14.14
CA LEU A 77 9.64 21.85 -14.57
C LEU A 77 8.19 22.38 -14.64
N GLU A 78 7.75 23.09 -13.61
CA GLU A 78 6.42 23.72 -13.56
C GLU A 78 6.24 24.77 -14.68
N SER A 79 7.27 25.60 -14.90
CA SER A 79 7.28 26.61 -15.96
C SER A 79 7.23 25.96 -17.36
N ALA A 80 8.03 24.92 -17.57
CA ALA A 80 8.07 24.15 -18.82
C ALA A 80 6.73 23.48 -19.12
N ALA A 81 6.15 22.80 -18.12
CA ALA A 81 4.84 22.18 -18.22
C ALA A 81 3.76 23.19 -18.65
N LYS A 82 3.67 24.32 -17.95
CA LYS A 82 2.72 25.40 -18.29
C LYS A 82 2.92 25.95 -19.70
N ARG A 83 4.18 26.14 -20.12
CA ARG A 83 4.51 26.63 -21.46
C ARG A 83 4.08 25.63 -22.53
N ILE A 84 4.38 24.35 -22.35
CA ILE A 84 3.99 23.28 -23.29
C ILE A 84 2.46 23.15 -23.37
N GLN A 85 1.78 23.11 -22.22
CA GLN A 85 0.32 23.06 -22.16
C GLN A 85 -0.33 24.25 -22.87
N LYS A 86 0.22 25.46 -22.66
CA LYS A 86 -0.24 26.66 -23.36
C LYS A 86 -0.07 26.53 -24.88
N ILE A 87 1.10 26.09 -25.35
CA ILE A 87 1.36 25.88 -26.78
C ILE A 87 0.34 24.91 -27.38
N ILE A 88 0.11 23.76 -26.75
CA ILE A 88 -0.87 22.77 -27.22
C ILE A 88 -2.27 23.38 -27.29
N ASN A 89 -2.70 24.07 -26.23
CA ASN A 89 -4.05 24.64 -26.14
C ASN A 89 -4.29 25.81 -27.11
N THR A 90 -3.25 26.53 -27.54
CA THR A 90 -3.37 27.63 -28.51
C THR A 90 -3.16 27.22 -29.96
N SER A 91 -2.66 26.01 -30.21
CA SER A 91 -2.28 25.55 -31.55
C SER A 91 -3.49 25.20 -32.42
N LYS A 92 -3.29 25.29 -33.75
CA LYS A 92 -4.32 24.98 -34.75
C LYS A 92 -4.69 23.50 -34.66
N PHE A 93 -5.98 23.24 -34.56
CA PHE A 93 -6.53 21.88 -34.55
C PHE A 93 -6.70 21.39 -36.01
N PRO A 94 -6.24 20.18 -36.37
CA PRO A 94 -6.38 19.64 -37.72
C PRO A 94 -7.82 19.62 -38.22
N GLU A 95 -8.05 20.16 -39.42
CA GLU A 95 -9.40 20.27 -39.99
C GLU A 95 -10.02 18.89 -40.29
N SER A 96 -9.19 17.93 -40.69
CA SER A 96 -9.58 16.53 -40.92
C SER A 96 -10.08 15.85 -39.63
N VAL A 97 -9.32 15.96 -38.54
CA VAL A 97 -9.71 15.44 -37.21
C VAL A 97 -10.98 16.13 -36.73
N PHE A 98 -11.07 17.46 -36.86
CA PHE A 98 -12.25 18.20 -36.42
C PHE A 98 -13.51 17.77 -37.17
N LYS A 99 -13.42 17.57 -38.49
CA LYS A 99 -14.52 17.10 -39.32
C LYS A 99 -15.04 15.73 -38.86
N ASP A 100 -14.14 14.80 -38.58
CA ASP A 100 -14.50 13.45 -38.11
C ASP A 100 -15.07 13.47 -36.69
N VAL A 101 -14.48 14.27 -35.79
CA VAL A 101 -15.00 14.49 -34.42
C VAL A 101 -16.41 15.07 -34.46
N VAL A 102 -16.65 16.10 -35.28
CA VAL A 102 -17.98 16.72 -35.42
C VAL A 102 -18.98 15.73 -36.01
N LYS A 103 -18.58 14.92 -36.99
CA LYS A 103 -19.42 13.87 -37.58
C LYS A 103 -19.83 12.85 -36.51
N SER A 104 -18.90 12.34 -35.71
CA SER A 104 -19.20 11.40 -34.62
C SER A 104 -20.02 12.04 -33.50
N TYR A 105 -19.70 13.27 -33.11
CA TYR A 105 -20.44 14.02 -32.09
C TYR A 105 -21.90 14.29 -32.47
N LYS A 106 -22.16 14.66 -33.72
CA LYS A 106 -23.54 14.84 -34.23
C LYS A 106 -24.34 13.53 -34.21
N ARG A 107 -23.70 12.38 -34.45
CA ARG A 107 -24.35 11.07 -34.33
C ARG A 107 -24.76 10.74 -32.89
N LEU A 108 -24.02 11.22 -31.88
CA LEU A 108 -24.37 11.02 -30.45
C LEU A 108 -25.58 11.85 -30.00
N GLY A 109 -25.74 13.06 -30.53
CA GLY A 109 -26.82 14.00 -30.19
C GLY A 109 -28.10 13.87 -31.03
N GLY A 110 -28.02 13.22 -32.18
CA GLY A 110 -29.09 13.19 -33.18
C GLY A 110 -29.24 14.51 -33.93
N THR A 111 -30.10 14.54 -34.96
CA THR A 111 -30.20 15.64 -35.94
C THR A 111 -30.61 16.99 -35.33
N PHE A 112 -31.30 16.99 -34.17
CA PHE A 112 -31.92 18.19 -33.59
C PHE A 112 -31.42 18.54 -32.18
N SER A 113 -30.44 17.82 -31.62
CA SER A 113 -29.95 18.11 -30.26
C SER A 113 -28.43 17.91 -30.11
N LYS A 114 -27.78 18.81 -29.36
CA LYS A 114 -26.35 18.65 -29.00
C LYS A 114 -26.23 17.80 -27.75
N ALA A 115 -25.59 16.63 -27.86
CA ALA A 115 -25.35 15.74 -26.72
C ALA A 115 -24.40 16.38 -25.70
N LEU A 116 -24.62 16.10 -24.43
CA LEU A 116 -23.61 16.33 -23.40
C LEU A 116 -22.66 15.14 -23.40
N VAL A 117 -21.37 15.41 -23.33
CA VAL A 117 -20.34 14.37 -23.35
C VAL A 117 -19.35 14.57 -22.19
N ALA A 118 -18.85 13.45 -21.68
CA ALA A 118 -17.64 13.40 -20.88
C ALA A 118 -16.44 13.19 -21.81
N VAL A 119 -15.39 13.98 -21.62
CA VAL A 119 -14.15 13.92 -22.40
C VAL A 119 -13.05 13.48 -21.45
N ARG A 120 -12.48 12.30 -21.70
CA ARG A 120 -11.50 11.64 -20.81
C ARG A 120 -10.23 11.33 -21.57
N SER A 121 -9.09 11.55 -20.94
CA SER A 121 -7.81 11.09 -21.46
C SER A 121 -7.68 9.57 -21.31
N SER A 122 -7.07 8.93 -22.32
CA SER A 122 -6.69 7.52 -22.31
C SER A 122 -5.32 7.36 -22.97
N ALA A 123 -4.28 7.14 -22.16
CA ALA A 123 -2.92 7.01 -22.67
C ALA A 123 -2.63 5.55 -23.07
N THR A 124 -1.75 5.33 -24.04
CA THR A 124 -1.34 3.97 -24.46
C THR A 124 -0.46 3.26 -23.43
N ALA A 125 0.19 4.03 -22.56
CA ALA A 125 1.06 3.52 -21.49
C ALA A 125 0.35 3.40 -20.12
N GLU A 126 -0.98 3.60 -20.06
CA GLU A 126 -1.76 3.65 -18.82
C GLU A 126 -1.94 2.29 -18.14
N ASP A 127 -1.94 1.21 -18.93
CA ASP A 127 -2.20 -0.16 -18.48
C ASP A 127 -0.98 -1.09 -18.61
N LEU A 128 0.23 -0.51 -18.79
CA LEU A 128 1.45 -1.31 -18.74
C LEU A 128 1.66 -1.85 -17.31
N PRO A 129 2.00 -3.14 -17.13
CA PRO A 129 2.25 -3.70 -15.80
C PRO A 129 3.31 -2.88 -15.04
N GLY A 130 2.95 -2.36 -13.87
CA GLY A 130 3.82 -1.50 -13.04
C GLY A 130 3.67 0.00 -13.28
N MET A 131 2.87 0.45 -14.26
CA MET A 131 2.58 1.87 -14.51
C MET A 131 1.16 2.20 -14.04
N SER A 132 1.03 2.97 -12.95
CA SER A 132 -0.27 3.46 -12.49
C SER A 132 -0.31 4.98 -12.58
N PHE A 133 -0.89 5.50 -13.66
CA PHE A 133 -1.20 6.93 -13.82
C PHE A 133 -2.49 7.34 -13.06
N ALA A 134 -2.82 6.66 -11.96
CA ALA A 134 -4.04 6.91 -11.19
C ALA A 134 -4.09 8.36 -10.68
N GLY A 135 -5.20 9.06 -10.99
CA GLY A 135 -5.51 10.39 -10.48
C GLY A 135 -4.77 11.57 -11.13
N GLN A 136 -4.01 11.36 -12.20
CA GLN A 136 -3.21 12.42 -12.85
C GLN A 136 -3.78 12.92 -14.19
N GLN A 137 -4.90 12.38 -14.64
CA GLN A 137 -5.42 12.57 -15.99
C GLN A 137 -6.66 13.46 -16.02
N ALA A 138 -6.75 14.32 -17.04
CA ALA A 138 -7.84 15.28 -17.17
C ALA A 138 -9.14 14.61 -17.62
N THR A 139 -10.21 14.88 -16.88
CA THR A 139 -11.60 14.50 -17.20
C THR A 139 -12.46 15.75 -17.20
N PHE A 140 -13.19 15.98 -18.28
CA PHE A 140 -14.09 17.11 -18.44
C PHE A 140 -15.51 16.59 -18.58
N LEU A 141 -16.39 16.99 -17.65
CA LEU A 141 -17.80 16.58 -17.64
C LEU A 141 -18.69 17.65 -18.27
N ASN A 142 -19.88 17.25 -18.72
CA ASN A 142 -20.92 18.15 -19.23
C ASN A 142 -20.49 19.04 -20.42
N VAL A 143 -19.53 18.58 -21.22
CA VAL A 143 -19.07 19.30 -22.40
C VAL A 143 -20.18 19.31 -23.46
N LYS A 144 -20.53 20.50 -23.96
CA LYS A 144 -21.60 20.71 -24.95
C LYS A 144 -21.13 21.61 -26.08
N GLY A 145 -21.36 21.16 -27.31
CA GLY A 145 -21.04 21.89 -28.53
C GLY A 145 -19.65 21.60 -29.06
N GLU A 146 -19.52 21.76 -30.37
CA GLU A 146 -18.35 21.40 -31.17
C GLU A 146 -17.10 22.19 -30.73
N ALA A 147 -17.26 23.49 -30.48
CA ALA A 147 -16.17 24.35 -30.04
C ALA A 147 -15.62 23.96 -28.66
N ASN A 148 -16.50 23.68 -27.70
CA ASN A 148 -16.10 23.26 -26.35
C ASN A 148 -15.48 21.85 -26.36
N LEU A 149 -15.99 20.95 -27.21
CA LEU A 149 -15.42 19.63 -27.41
C LEU A 149 -13.98 19.71 -27.95
N GLN A 150 -13.74 20.59 -28.91
CA GLN A 150 -12.40 20.83 -29.45
C GLN A 150 -11.43 21.36 -28.38
N VAL A 151 -11.89 22.25 -27.49
CA VAL A 151 -11.09 22.73 -26.36
C VAL A 151 -10.76 21.58 -25.41
N ALA A 152 -11.76 20.82 -24.98
CA ALA A 152 -11.57 19.70 -24.05
C ALA A 152 -10.61 18.62 -24.62
N ILE A 153 -10.68 18.33 -25.93
CA ILE A 153 -9.74 17.41 -26.57
C ILE A 153 -8.30 17.93 -26.48
N ARG A 154 -8.07 19.22 -26.75
CA ARG A 154 -6.73 19.82 -26.61
C ARG A 154 -6.24 19.80 -25.17
N GLU A 155 -7.11 20.06 -24.21
CA GLU A 155 -6.75 19.99 -22.79
C GLU A 155 -6.40 18.56 -22.37
N CYS A 156 -7.11 17.54 -22.87
CA CYS A 156 -6.72 16.14 -22.69
C CYS A 156 -5.34 15.86 -23.31
N TRP A 157 -5.05 16.33 -24.52
CA TRP A 157 -3.71 16.20 -25.11
C TRP A 157 -2.63 16.95 -24.32
N ALA A 158 -2.94 18.12 -23.78
CA ALA A 158 -2.05 18.90 -22.93
C ALA A 158 -1.79 18.21 -21.58
N SER A 159 -2.71 17.37 -21.09
CA SER A 159 -2.56 16.62 -19.84
C SER A 159 -1.42 15.59 -19.85
N LEU A 160 -0.94 15.18 -21.03
CA LEU A 160 0.32 14.43 -21.15
C LEU A 160 1.53 15.17 -20.58
N PHE A 161 1.44 16.51 -20.47
CA PHE A 161 2.54 17.41 -20.14
C PHE A 161 2.34 18.12 -18.81
N THR A 162 1.68 17.46 -17.85
CA THR A 162 1.72 17.92 -16.46
C THR A 162 3.16 17.80 -15.90
N PRO A 163 3.53 18.60 -14.89
CA PRO A 163 4.86 18.50 -14.27
C PRO A 163 5.19 17.06 -13.86
N ARG A 164 4.23 16.39 -13.23
CA ARG A 164 4.35 14.99 -12.78
C ARG A 164 4.52 14.01 -13.95
N ALA A 165 3.79 14.18 -15.05
CA ALA A 165 3.92 13.33 -16.23
C ALA A 165 5.22 13.59 -17.02
N ILE A 166 5.75 14.81 -17.02
CA ILE A 166 7.05 15.14 -17.61
C ILE A 166 8.17 14.51 -16.77
N TYR A 167 8.16 14.75 -15.45
CA TYR A 167 9.13 14.18 -14.51
C TYR A 167 9.17 12.66 -14.64
N TYR A 168 8.01 12.01 -14.53
CA TYR A 168 7.89 10.55 -14.61
C TYR A 168 8.50 9.98 -15.90
N ARG A 169 8.19 10.57 -17.07
CA ARG A 169 8.72 10.13 -18.35
C ARG A 169 10.23 10.31 -18.44
N HIS A 170 10.75 11.42 -17.92
CA HIS A 170 12.18 11.67 -17.87
C HIS A 170 12.89 10.66 -16.97
N SER A 171 12.42 10.46 -15.72
CA SER A 171 12.99 9.50 -14.77
C SER A 171 13.01 8.08 -15.32
N ASN A 172 11.95 7.66 -16.00
CA ASN A 172 11.82 6.32 -16.59
C ASN A 172 12.46 6.19 -17.98
N LYS A 173 13.17 7.22 -18.48
CA LYS A 173 13.82 7.27 -19.80
C LYS A 173 12.85 6.94 -20.96
N ILE A 174 11.58 7.29 -20.79
CA ILE A 174 10.55 7.07 -21.79
C ILE A 174 10.65 8.18 -22.81
N LYS A 175 11.09 7.82 -24.01
CA LYS A 175 11.09 8.69 -25.18
C LYS A 175 9.68 9.23 -25.43
N ILE A 176 9.54 10.54 -25.45
CA ILE A 176 8.27 11.24 -25.65
C ILE A 176 7.59 10.87 -26.96
N GLU A 177 8.38 10.56 -27.99
CA GLU A 177 7.93 10.13 -29.31
C GLU A 177 7.21 8.77 -29.28
N LYS A 178 7.37 8.00 -28.20
CA LYS A 178 6.73 6.69 -28.03
C LYS A 178 5.42 6.74 -27.24
N VAL A 179 5.02 7.90 -26.73
CA VAL A 179 3.83 8.02 -25.88
C VAL A 179 2.68 8.64 -26.66
N GLY A 180 1.69 7.81 -26.98
CA GLY A 180 0.44 8.24 -27.59
C GLY A 180 -0.64 8.52 -26.55
N ILE A 181 -1.54 9.45 -26.86
CA ILE A 181 -2.76 9.68 -26.11
C ILE A 181 -3.96 9.64 -27.03
N SER A 182 -4.97 8.90 -26.61
CA SER A 182 -6.32 8.91 -27.14
C SER A 182 -7.22 9.74 -26.25
N VAL A 183 -8.29 10.28 -26.81
CA VAL A 183 -9.31 11.02 -26.07
C VAL A 183 -10.66 10.33 -26.25
N ILE A 184 -11.23 9.90 -25.14
CA ILE A 184 -12.50 9.18 -25.06
C ILE A 184 -13.61 10.21 -24.92
N VAL A 185 -14.52 10.25 -25.89
CA VAL A 185 -15.69 11.11 -25.90
C VAL A 185 -16.92 10.24 -25.70
N GLN A 186 -17.43 10.23 -24.47
CA GLN A 186 -18.54 9.37 -24.05
C GLN A 186 -19.77 10.21 -23.77
N LYS A 187 -20.96 9.74 -24.17
CA LYS A 187 -22.21 10.42 -23.84
C LYS A 187 -22.37 10.51 -22.32
N MET A 188 -22.63 11.72 -21.84
CA MET A 188 -22.76 11.99 -20.41
C MET A 188 -24.08 11.41 -19.90
N VAL A 189 -23.98 10.59 -18.85
CA VAL A 189 -25.13 10.11 -18.08
C VAL A 189 -25.40 11.14 -17.00
N GLN A 190 -26.57 11.80 -17.02
CA GLN A 190 -26.98 12.74 -15.98
C GLN A 190 -27.51 11.95 -14.79
N SER A 191 -26.58 11.35 -14.06
CA SER A 191 -26.93 10.39 -13.04
C SER A 191 -27.67 11.05 -11.88
N GLU A 192 -28.84 10.48 -11.57
CA GLU A 192 -29.56 10.76 -10.34
C GLU A 192 -28.84 10.07 -9.16
N VAL A 193 -28.32 8.88 -9.42
CA VAL A 193 -27.51 8.08 -8.50
C VAL A 193 -26.34 7.50 -9.27
N SER A 194 -25.16 7.49 -8.69
CA SER A 194 -23.98 6.88 -9.27
C SER A 194 -23.16 6.20 -8.20
N GLY A 195 -22.15 5.42 -8.59
CA GLY A 195 -21.42 4.64 -7.63
C GLY A 195 -20.28 3.83 -8.20
N ILE A 196 -19.69 3.06 -7.31
CA ILE A 196 -18.70 2.04 -7.64
C ILE A 196 -19.23 0.67 -7.22
N MET A 197 -18.75 -0.38 -7.85
CA MET A 197 -19.05 -1.75 -7.45
C MET A 197 -17.82 -2.63 -7.62
N PHE A 198 -17.63 -3.54 -6.68
CA PHE A 198 -16.55 -4.51 -6.67
C PHE A 198 -17.15 -5.91 -6.78
N SER A 199 -16.62 -6.71 -7.72
CA SER A 199 -17.10 -8.08 -7.92
C SER A 199 -16.66 -9.04 -6.81
N ILE A 200 -15.79 -8.59 -5.91
CA ILE A 200 -15.50 -9.20 -4.61
C ILE A 200 -15.47 -8.13 -3.51
N ASP A 201 -15.47 -8.51 -2.24
CA ASP A 201 -15.21 -7.55 -1.16
C ASP A 201 -13.72 -7.14 -1.16
N PRO A 202 -13.36 -5.87 -1.45
CA PRO A 202 -11.97 -5.45 -1.54
C PRO A 202 -11.31 -5.26 -0.17
N VAL A 203 -12.09 -5.22 0.92
CA VAL A 203 -11.61 -5.02 2.30
C VAL A 203 -11.35 -6.35 2.98
N THR A 204 -12.34 -7.25 2.93
CA THR A 204 -12.24 -8.58 3.55
C THR A 204 -11.69 -9.65 2.59
N ASN A 205 -11.62 -9.34 1.29
CA ASN A 205 -11.26 -10.27 0.20
C ASN A 205 -12.16 -11.50 0.11
N ARG A 206 -13.40 -11.36 0.58
CA ARG A 206 -14.43 -12.36 0.41
C ARG A 206 -14.85 -12.40 -1.06
N LYS A 207 -14.42 -13.46 -1.74
CA LYS A 207 -14.70 -13.71 -3.16
C LYS A 207 -16.16 -14.07 -3.45
N ASP A 208 -16.91 -14.41 -2.40
CA ASP A 208 -18.33 -14.80 -2.42
C ASP A 208 -19.30 -13.62 -2.21
N ARG A 209 -18.78 -12.39 -2.09
CA ARG A 209 -19.59 -11.17 -1.91
C ARG A 209 -19.41 -10.23 -3.10
N ILE A 210 -20.44 -9.45 -3.41
CA ILE A 210 -20.35 -8.30 -4.31
C ILE A 210 -20.65 -7.05 -3.47
N ILE A 211 -19.85 -6.01 -3.67
CA ILE A 211 -20.00 -4.72 -2.98
C ILE A 211 -20.51 -3.70 -3.96
N ILE A 212 -21.52 -2.94 -3.57
CA ILE A 212 -22.05 -1.81 -4.35
C ILE A 212 -22.15 -0.61 -3.43
N ASP A 213 -21.48 0.49 -3.82
CA ASP A 213 -21.57 1.76 -3.14
C ASP A 213 -22.32 2.78 -4.00
N ALA A 214 -23.20 3.58 -3.40
CA ALA A 214 -24.04 4.55 -4.12
C ALA A 214 -24.06 5.95 -3.49
N VAL A 215 -24.05 6.98 -4.34
CA VAL A 215 -24.19 8.40 -3.99
C VAL A 215 -25.24 9.08 -4.88
N TRP A 216 -25.86 10.14 -4.38
CA TRP A 216 -26.69 11.05 -5.20
C TRP A 216 -25.83 11.85 -6.17
N GLY A 217 -26.35 12.09 -7.37
CA GLY A 217 -25.71 12.93 -8.39
C GLY A 217 -24.62 12.20 -9.18
N LEU A 218 -23.64 12.97 -9.68
CA LEU A 218 -22.52 12.47 -10.48
C LEU A 218 -21.45 11.76 -9.63
N GLY A 219 -20.83 10.72 -10.20
CA GLY A 219 -19.93 9.79 -9.49
C GLY A 219 -18.56 10.36 -9.09
N GLU A 220 -18.26 11.60 -9.45
CA GLU A 220 -16.99 12.24 -9.12
C GLU A 220 -16.78 12.36 -7.60
N MET A 221 -17.85 12.51 -6.81
CA MET A 221 -17.75 12.57 -5.34
C MET A 221 -17.24 11.28 -4.70
N ILE A 222 -17.61 10.12 -5.25
CA ILE A 222 -17.22 8.82 -4.67
C ILE A 222 -15.79 8.44 -5.09
N VAL A 223 -15.40 8.75 -6.33
CA VAL A 223 -14.04 8.50 -6.83
C VAL A 223 -12.99 9.34 -6.08
N GLN A 224 -13.33 10.56 -5.67
CA GLN A 224 -12.46 11.43 -4.88
C GLN A 224 -12.43 11.09 -3.38
N GLY A 225 -13.28 10.15 -2.91
CA GLY A 225 -13.38 9.79 -1.49
C GLY A 225 -13.99 10.88 -0.60
N SER A 226 -14.71 11.85 -1.20
CA SER A 226 -15.20 13.05 -0.52
C SER A 226 -16.45 12.79 0.33
N TYR A 227 -17.10 11.63 0.17
CA TYR A 227 -18.37 11.33 0.82
C TYR A 227 -18.52 9.86 1.21
N ILE A 228 -19.29 9.57 2.27
CA ILE A 228 -19.60 8.20 2.71
C ILE A 228 -20.84 7.74 1.91
N PRO A 229 -20.71 6.73 1.03
CA PRO A 229 -21.82 6.28 0.20
C PRO A 229 -22.80 5.39 0.98
N ASP A 230 -23.98 5.13 0.41
CA ASP A 230 -24.75 3.95 0.82
C ASP A 230 -23.94 2.72 0.42
N HIS A 231 -23.86 1.73 1.31
CA HIS A 231 -23.06 0.53 1.11
C HIS A 231 -23.96 -0.72 1.12
N TYR A 232 -23.90 -1.51 0.06
CA TYR A 232 -24.69 -2.72 -0.12
C TYR A 232 -23.78 -3.92 -0.29
N VAL A 233 -24.03 -4.99 0.49
CA VAL A 233 -23.32 -6.26 0.37
C VAL A 233 -24.27 -7.33 -0.15
N ILE A 234 -23.88 -8.00 -1.22
CA ILE A 234 -24.71 -8.96 -1.96
C ILE A 234 -24.01 -10.32 -1.97
N GLN A 235 -24.76 -11.41 -1.79
CA GLN A 235 -24.23 -12.76 -1.98
C GLN A 235 -24.10 -13.06 -3.47
N LYS A 236 -22.94 -13.51 -3.90
CA LYS A 236 -22.62 -13.68 -5.32
C LYS A 236 -23.44 -14.78 -6.01
N ASP A 237 -23.66 -15.88 -5.30
CA ASP A 237 -24.31 -17.09 -5.82
C ASP A 237 -25.83 -16.98 -5.91
N THR A 238 -26.47 -16.25 -4.99
CA THR A 238 -27.94 -16.10 -4.93
C THR A 238 -28.42 -14.71 -5.34
N PHE A 239 -27.52 -13.73 -5.43
CA PHE A 239 -27.82 -12.30 -5.53
C PHE A 239 -28.69 -11.75 -4.39
N SER A 240 -28.78 -12.45 -3.26
CA SER A 240 -29.52 -11.95 -2.09
C SER A 240 -28.77 -10.78 -1.46
N ILE A 241 -29.48 -9.69 -1.14
CA ILE A 241 -28.92 -8.55 -0.42
C ILE A 241 -28.74 -8.95 1.05
N LEU A 242 -27.51 -8.91 1.54
CA LEU A 242 -27.13 -9.36 2.88
C LEU A 242 -27.15 -8.21 3.88
N SER A 243 -26.73 -7.03 3.44
CA SER A 243 -26.78 -5.81 4.24
C SER A 243 -27.01 -4.59 3.37
N LYS A 244 -27.64 -3.58 3.96
CA LYS A 244 -27.81 -2.24 3.40
C LYS A 244 -27.46 -1.24 4.49
N GLU A 245 -26.36 -0.54 4.31
CA GLU A 245 -25.99 0.58 5.15
C GLU A 245 -26.32 1.88 4.41
N LEU A 246 -27.22 2.68 4.98
CA LEU A 246 -27.66 3.94 4.38
C LEU A 246 -26.97 5.09 5.07
N ASN A 247 -26.39 5.99 4.29
CA ASN A 247 -25.62 7.13 4.78
C ASN A 247 -26.23 8.45 4.32
N GLU A 248 -26.32 9.40 5.25
CA GLU A 248 -26.89 10.73 4.97
C GLU A 248 -26.04 11.48 3.95
N GLN A 249 -26.63 11.91 2.84
CA GLN A 249 -25.93 12.70 1.83
C GLN A 249 -26.50 14.12 1.70
N LYS A 250 -25.70 15.11 2.10
CA LYS A 250 -26.08 16.54 2.15
C LYS A 250 -25.72 17.30 0.88
N MET A 251 -24.71 16.85 0.14
CA MET A 251 -24.21 17.49 -1.08
C MET A 251 -24.19 16.50 -2.24
N GLN A 252 -24.39 16.99 -3.45
CA GLN A 252 -24.31 16.21 -4.69
C GLN A 252 -23.76 17.08 -5.81
N TYR A 253 -23.05 16.46 -6.76
CA TYR A 253 -22.76 17.10 -8.04
C TYR A 253 -23.93 16.94 -8.99
N ILE A 254 -24.45 18.07 -9.47
CA ILE A 254 -25.40 18.09 -10.58
C ILE A 254 -24.85 18.92 -11.71
N LYS A 255 -25.47 18.78 -12.86
CA LYS A 255 -25.29 19.70 -13.96
C LYS A 255 -26.01 21.03 -13.67
N ASP A 256 -25.27 22.12 -13.82
CA ASP A 256 -25.77 23.50 -13.83
C ASP A 256 -25.31 24.16 -15.14
N GLY A 257 -26.23 24.33 -16.10
CA GLY A 257 -25.88 24.76 -17.45
C GLY A 257 -24.96 23.76 -18.18
N ASN A 258 -23.74 24.16 -18.52
CA ASN A 258 -22.70 23.30 -19.08
C ASN A 258 -21.59 22.95 -18.06
N LEU A 259 -21.80 23.27 -16.79
CA LEU A 259 -20.83 23.04 -15.72
C LEU A 259 -21.35 21.97 -14.76
N THR A 260 -20.42 21.36 -14.03
CA THR A 260 -20.71 20.54 -12.87
C THR A 260 -20.63 21.42 -11.64
N LYS A 261 -21.67 21.41 -10.80
CA LYS A 261 -21.73 22.23 -9.58
C LYS A 261 -22.11 21.39 -8.38
N GLU A 262 -21.43 21.65 -7.27
CA GLU A 262 -21.79 21.08 -5.99
C GLU A 262 -23.00 21.82 -5.42
N ILE A 263 -24.09 21.10 -5.16
CA ILE A 263 -25.30 21.65 -4.56
C ILE A 263 -25.74 20.82 -3.37
N LYS A 264 -26.62 21.40 -2.54
CA LYS A 264 -27.29 20.65 -1.48
C LYS A 264 -28.27 19.64 -2.08
N VAL A 265 -28.29 18.44 -1.50
CA VAL A 265 -29.34 17.45 -1.73
C VAL A 265 -30.64 18.00 -1.12
N ALA A 266 -31.77 17.84 -1.81
CA ALA A 266 -33.08 18.24 -1.28
C ALA A 266 -33.34 17.53 0.06
N GLU A 267 -33.85 18.23 1.07
CA GLU A 267 -33.98 17.70 2.44
C GLU A 267 -34.70 16.34 2.51
N LYS A 268 -35.74 16.17 1.68
CA LYS A 268 -36.50 14.91 1.54
C LYS A 268 -35.69 13.71 1.03
N ASN A 269 -34.54 13.94 0.40
CA ASN A 269 -33.70 12.91 -0.21
C ASN A 269 -32.43 12.60 0.62
N ILE A 270 -32.11 13.39 1.66
CA ILE A 270 -30.86 13.24 2.44
C ILE A 270 -30.77 11.85 3.08
N ASN A 271 -31.87 11.36 3.63
CA ASN A 271 -31.96 10.06 4.32
C ASN A 271 -32.69 8.99 3.49
N LYS A 272 -32.98 9.28 2.22
CA LYS A 272 -33.71 8.36 1.35
C LYS A 272 -32.75 7.32 0.78
N ILE A 273 -33.21 6.07 0.67
CA ILE A 273 -32.48 5.01 -0.02
C ILE A 273 -32.19 5.40 -1.47
N LYS A 274 -30.93 5.28 -1.87
CA LYS A 274 -30.46 5.70 -3.20
C LYS A 274 -30.82 4.67 -4.28
N LEU A 275 -30.75 3.37 -3.97
CA LEU A 275 -31.11 2.30 -4.89
C LEU A 275 -32.27 1.44 -4.35
N THR A 276 -33.12 0.99 -5.27
CA THR A 276 -34.12 -0.06 -4.99
C THR A 276 -33.45 -1.44 -5.00
N ASP A 277 -34.07 -2.42 -4.34
CA ASP A 277 -33.57 -3.80 -4.28
C ASP A 277 -33.38 -4.41 -5.67
N GLU A 278 -34.31 -4.14 -6.58
CA GLU A 278 -34.24 -4.59 -7.98
C GLU A 278 -32.99 -4.02 -8.69
N GLN A 279 -32.68 -2.74 -8.45
CA GLN A 279 -31.49 -2.10 -9.02
C GLN A 279 -30.19 -2.65 -8.41
N ILE A 280 -30.16 -2.91 -7.10
CA ILE A 280 -29.01 -3.53 -6.42
C ILE A 280 -28.74 -4.91 -7.00
N ILE A 281 -29.78 -5.75 -7.13
CA ILE A 281 -29.67 -7.10 -7.70
C ILE A 281 -29.21 -7.03 -9.16
N TYR A 282 -29.74 -6.09 -9.95
CA TYR A 282 -29.36 -5.92 -11.34
C TYR A 282 -27.88 -5.51 -11.49
N LEU A 283 -27.41 -4.56 -10.68
CA LEU A 283 -25.98 -4.19 -10.63
C LEU A 283 -25.09 -5.36 -10.22
N ALA A 284 -25.51 -6.14 -9.22
CA ALA A 284 -24.76 -7.32 -8.79
C ALA A 284 -24.63 -8.36 -9.91
N LYS A 285 -25.71 -8.60 -10.67
CA LYS A 285 -25.66 -9.47 -11.86
C LYS A 285 -24.73 -8.94 -12.95
N ILE A 286 -24.68 -7.62 -13.16
CA ILE A 286 -23.72 -7.02 -14.10
C ILE A 286 -22.28 -7.18 -13.59
N SER A 287 -22.02 -6.92 -12.31
CA SER A 287 -20.70 -7.08 -11.69
C SER A 287 -20.18 -8.51 -11.84
N GLN A 288 -21.04 -9.51 -11.61
CA GLN A 288 -20.72 -10.91 -11.84
C GLN A 288 -20.35 -11.18 -13.30
N LYS A 289 -21.20 -10.72 -14.25
CA LYS A 289 -20.94 -10.90 -15.69
C LYS A 289 -19.64 -10.23 -16.14
N LEU A 290 -19.31 -9.06 -15.61
CA LEU A 290 -18.04 -8.39 -15.89
C LEU A 290 -16.86 -9.25 -15.43
N GLN A 291 -16.91 -9.78 -14.20
CA GLN A 291 -15.87 -10.70 -13.73
C GLN A 291 -15.77 -11.97 -14.59
N ASP A 292 -16.90 -12.57 -14.97
CA ASP A 292 -16.91 -13.79 -15.79
C ASP A 292 -16.32 -13.53 -17.19
N HIS A 293 -16.58 -12.36 -17.76
CA HIS A 293 -16.07 -11.96 -19.06
C HIS A 293 -14.55 -11.71 -19.04
N TYR A 294 -14.04 -11.03 -18.02
CA TYR A 294 -12.62 -10.70 -17.91
C TYR A 294 -11.78 -11.79 -17.20
N TYR A 295 -12.39 -12.76 -16.53
CA TYR A 295 -11.72 -13.84 -15.77
C TYR A 295 -10.92 -13.39 -14.53
N TYR A 296 -11.00 -12.13 -14.14
CA TYR A 296 -10.45 -11.58 -12.90
C TYR A 296 -11.44 -10.63 -12.24
N PRO A 297 -11.35 -10.40 -10.92
CA PRO A 297 -12.30 -9.52 -10.25
C PRO A 297 -12.19 -8.07 -10.70
N GLN A 298 -13.33 -7.37 -10.77
CA GLN A 298 -13.46 -6.05 -11.36
C GLN A 298 -13.88 -4.99 -10.34
N ASP A 299 -13.23 -3.83 -10.42
CA ASP A 299 -13.65 -2.54 -9.86
C ASP A 299 -14.34 -1.76 -11.01
N SER A 300 -15.61 -1.45 -10.84
CA SER A 300 -16.43 -0.85 -11.90
C SER A 300 -17.20 0.37 -11.41
N GLU A 301 -17.18 1.43 -12.21
CA GLU A 301 -17.98 2.63 -12.00
C GLU A 301 -19.31 2.53 -12.75
N TRP A 302 -20.40 2.96 -12.12
CA TRP A 302 -21.75 2.90 -12.68
C TRP A 302 -22.56 4.16 -12.43
N ALA A 303 -23.59 4.36 -13.24
CA ALA A 303 -24.46 5.53 -13.22
C ALA A 303 -25.91 5.16 -13.53
N LEU A 304 -26.86 5.72 -12.78
CA LEU A 304 -28.31 5.55 -12.94
C LEU A 304 -28.92 6.87 -13.45
N GLU A 305 -29.53 6.84 -14.63
CA GLU A 305 -30.29 7.97 -15.19
C GLU A 305 -31.68 7.49 -15.61
N LYS A 306 -32.76 8.09 -15.06
CA LYS A 306 -34.15 7.77 -15.41
C LYS A 306 -34.48 6.28 -15.34
N GLY A 307 -33.99 5.60 -14.29
CA GLY A 307 -34.18 4.17 -14.09
C GLY A 307 -33.29 3.25 -14.92
N LYS A 308 -32.47 3.79 -15.85
CA LYS A 308 -31.52 3.00 -16.65
C LYS A 308 -30.12 3.05 -16.04
N LEU A 309 -29.53 1.87 -15.86
CA LEU A 309 -28.18 1.70 -15.33
C LEU A 309 -27.17 1.58 -16.46
N TYR A 310 -26.04 2.26 -16.27
CA TYR A 310 -24.94 2.29 -17.19
C TYR A 310 -23.63 1.98 -16.48
N ILE A 311 -22.74 1.21 -17.11
CA ILE A 311 -21.35 1.03 -16.68
C ILE A 311 -20.50 2.06 -17.42
N VAL A 312 -19.79 2.91 -16.67
CA VAL A 312 -19.01 4.01 -17.24
C VAL A 312 -17.53 3.71 -17.30
N GLN A 313 -17.05 2.77 -16.48
CA GLN A 313 -15.67 2.27 -16.49
C GLN A 313 -15.59 0.92 -15.76
N THR A 314 -14.63 0.08 -16.13
CA THR A 314 -14.24 -1.11 -15.38
C THR A 314 -12.72 -1.28 -15.42
N ARG A 315 -12.14 -1.99 -14.46
CA ARG A 315 -10.71 -2.33 -14.38
C ARG A 315 -10.47 -3.49 -13.40
N PRO A 316 -9.37 -4.25 -13.53
CA PRO A 316 -9.00 -5.28 -12.57
C PRO A 316 -8.79 -4.70 -11.16
N ILE A 317 -9.27 -5.40 -10.14
CA ILE A 317 -8.94 -5.09 -8.74
C ILE A 317 -7.54 -5.65 -8.44
N THR A 318 -6.57 -4.77 -8.25
CA THR A 318 -5.16 -5.13 -8.00
C THR A 318 -4.84 -5.40 -6.52
N THR A 319 -5.79 -5.20 -5.61
CA THR A 319 -5.63 -5.39 -4.16
C THR A 319 -5.92 -6.81 -3.65
N ILE A 320 -6.35 -7.72 -4.53
CA ILE A 320 -6.99 -9.00 -4.19
C ILE A 320 -6.02 -10.10 -3.78
N GLU A 321 -4.74 -10.01 -4.11
CA GLU A 321 -3.83 -11.13 -3.83
C GLU A 321 -3.38 -11.22 -2.35
N LYS A 322 -3.95 -10.39 -1.46
CA LYS A 322 -3.46 -10.19 -0.08
C LYS A 322 -4.32 -10.76 1.08
N THR A 323 -5.44 -11.47 0.86
CA THR A 323 -6.40 -11.65 1.99
C THR A 323 -7.31 -12.89 2.00
N THR A 324 -7.01 -13.97 1.26
CA THR A 324 -7.77 -15.23 1.41
C THR A 324 -7.11 -16.16 2.44
N LYS A 325 -7.51 -16.05 3.73
CA LYS A 325 -7.71 -17.16 4.71
C LYS A 325 -7.76 -16.70 6.19
N VAL A 326 -8.60 -15.72 6.54
CA VAL A 326 -8.95 -15.43 7.96
C VAL A 326 -10.47 -15.57 8.23
N ALA A 327 -11.29 -15.83 7.21
CA ALA A 327 -12.75 -15.75 7.32
C ALA A 327 -13.47 -16.97 7.96
N SER A 328 -12.78 -17.85 8.70
CA SER A 328 -13.41 -19.01 9.34
C SER A 328 -13.17 -19.10 10.84
N SER A 329 -13.36 -17.99 11.56
CA SER A 329 -13.69 -18.03 13.00
C SER A 329 -14.13 -16.65 13.48
N MET A 330 -15.43 -16.37 13.42
CA MET A 330 -16.10 -15.42 14.33
C MET A 330 -17.61 -15.54 14.15
N GLN A 331 -18.27 -16.23 15.07
CA GLN A 331 -19.72 -16.17 15.28
C GLN A 331 -20.04 -15.08 16.30
N ASN A 332 -21.05 -14.27 15.96
CA ASN A 332 -21.94 -13.41 16.76
C ASN A 332 -21.44 -12.88 18.11
N VAL A 333 -21.20 -11.57 18.15
CA VAL A 333 -21.20 -10.77 19.38
C VAL A 333 -22.54 -10.03 19.43
N GLU A 334 -23.44 -10.42 20.34
CA GLU A 334 -24.54 -9.56 20.77
C GLU A 334 -23.98 -8.52 21.74
N SER A 335 -24.11 -7.23 21.40
CA SER A 335 -23.74 -6.12 22.29
C SER A 335 -24.97 -5.29 22.65
N GLN A 336 -25.14 -5.05 23.94
CA GLN A 336 -26.12 -4.13 24.49
C GLN A 336 -26.03 -2.75 23.83
N THR A 337 -27.20 -2.22 23.50
CA THR A 337 -27.48 -0.96 22.81
C THR A 337 -26.73 0.25 23.39
N THR A 338 -25.65 0.65 22.75
CA THR A 338 -25.16 2.04 22.75
C THR A 338 -24.82 2.42 21.31
N ALA A 339 -25.50 3.42 20.76
CA ALA A 339 -25.24 3.89 19.40
C ALA A 339 -23.82 4.49 19.32
N PRO A 340 -23.08 4.29 18.22
CA PRO A 340 -21.75 4.87 18.06
C PRO A 340 -21.84 6.39 18.03
N ILE A 341 -20.94 7.06 18.75
CA ILE A 341 -20.86 8.53 18.80
C ILE A 341 -20.14 9.12 17.58
N LEU A 342 -19.36 8.32 16.88
CA LEU A 342 -18.63 8.68 15.66
C LEU A 342 -18.50 7.45 14.77
N LYS A 343 -18.57 7.66 13.45
CA LYS A 343 -18.33 6.61 12.46
C LYS A 343 -17.39 7.13 11.38
N GLY A 344 -16.53 6.27 10.87
CA GLY A 344 -15.60 6.53 9.78
C GLY A 344 -15.27 5.25 9.02
N ILE A 345 -14.22 5.30 8.22
CA ILE A 345 -13.73 4.19 7.41
C ILE A 345 -12.92 3.25 8.29
N SER A 346 -13.22 1.95 8.25
CA SER A 346 -12.48 0.89 8.95
C SER A 346 -11.06 0.74 8.37
N ALA A 347 -10.09 1.37 9.04
CA ALA A 347 -8.73 1.44 8.53
C ALA A 347 -7.88 0.22 8.87
N SER A 348 -7.92 -0.18 10.13
CA SER A 348 -7.17 -1.31 10.67
C SER A 348 -8.07 -2.04 11.67
N PRO A 349 -8.27 -3.37 11.54
CA PRO A 349 -9.21 -4.11 12.36
C PRO A 349 -8.79 -4.18 13.83
N GLY A 350 -9.76 -4.40 14.71
CA GLY A 350 -9.55 -4.58 16.16
C GLY A 350 -10.40 -3.65 17.02
N LEU A 351 -10.30 -3.80 18.34
CA LEU A 351 -11.01 -3.00 19.34
C LEU A 351 -9.99 -2.35 20.29
N GLY A 352 -10.09 -1.03 20.46
CA GLY A 352 -9.23 -0.30 21.40
C GLY A 352 -10.05 0.66 22.24
N THR A 353 -9.88 0.61 23.56
CA THR A 353 -10.58 1.49 24.51
C THR A 353 -9.56 2.33 25.27
N GLY A 354 -9.82 3.63 25.42
CA GLY A 354 -8.88 4.52 26.07
C GLY A 354 -9.38 5.95 26.25
N VAL A 355 -8.54 6.77 26.88
CA VAL A 355 -8.78 8.21 27.06
C VAL A 355 -8.40 8.95 25.78
N VAL A 356 -9.30 9.74 25.22
CA VAL A 356 -9.07 10.56 24.03
C VAL A 356 -8.00 11.61 24.31
N ARG A 357 -7.01 11.68 23.42
CA ARG A 357 -6.09 12.80 23.30
C ARG A 357 -6.09 13.35 21.89
N ILE A 358 -6.40 14.63 21.76
CA ILE A 358 -6.46 15.32 20.49
C ILE A 358 -5.12 15.97 20.18
N LEU A 359 -4.47 15.52 19.10
CA LEU A 359 -3.21 16.06 18.62
C LEU A 359 -3.45 16.83 17.33
N ARG A 360 -3.23 18.16 17.36
CA ARG A 360 -3.37 19.02 16.17
C ARG A 360 -2.11 19.12 15.33
N SER A 361 -0.95 18.80 15.92
CA SER A 361 0.33 18.77 15.22
C SER A 361 1.28 17.74 15.87
N PRO A 362 2.34 17.28 15.16
CA PRO A 362 3.34 16.37 15.73
C PRO A 362 4.11 16.94 16.94
N LYS A 363 4.06 18.26 17.18
CA LYS A 363 4.68 18.86 18.38
C LYS A 363 3.96 18.50 19.67
N GLU A 364 2.76 17.94 19.57
CA GLU A 364 1.89 17.60 20.70
C GLU A 364 1.93 16.12 21.08
N ILE A 365 2.86 15.34 20.50
CA ILE A 365 3.00 13.90 20.76
C ILE A 365 3.19 13.57 22.25
N ASP A 366 3.72 14.50 23.05
CA ASP A 366 3.89 14.32 24.49
C ASP A 366 2.55 14.30 25.27
N LYS A 367 1.43 14.68 24.64
CA LYS A 367 0.09 14.60 25.23
C LYS A 367 -0.44 13.17 25.33
N ILE A 368 0.04 12.25 24.47
CA ILE A 368 -0.47 10.88 24.44
C ILE A 368 0.23 10.01 25.49
N LYS A 369 -0.55 9.24 26.24
CA LYS A 369 -0.05 8.20 27.14
C LYS A 369 -0.39 6.82 26.60
N THR A 370 0.30 5.79 27.08
CA THR A 370 0.02 4.41 26.69
C THR A 370 -1.41 4.03 27.06
N GLY A 371 -2.17 3.52 26.10
CA GLY A 371 -3.58 3.16 26.26
C GLY A 371 -4.56 4.30 25.95
N ASP A 372 -4.10 5.49 25.60
CA ASP A 372 -4.97 6.59 25.15
C ASP A 372 -5.49 6.35 23.72
N ILE A 373 -6.55 7.05 23.32
CA ILE A 373 -7.05 7.06 21.94
C ILE A 373 -6.49 8.31 21.26
N LEU A 374 -5.65 8.11 20.24
CA LEU A 374 -5.08 9.23 19.48
C LEU A 374 -6.12 9.74 18.49
N VAL A 375 -6.48 11.01 18.62
CA VAL A 375 -7.42 11.68 17.72
C VAL A 375 -6.71 12.84 17.02
N ALA A 376 -6.69 12.87 15.69
CA ALA A 376 -6.00 13.92 14.95
C ALA A 376 -6.76 14.32 13.67
N PRO A 377 -6.54 15.54 13.12
CA PRO A 377 -7.08 15.86 11.79
C PRO A 377 -6.57 14.90 10.72
N MET A 378 -5.25 14.69 10.70
CA MET A 378 -4.51 13.76 9.84
C MET A 378 -3.21 13.35 10.58
N THR A 379 -2.57 12.25 10.16
CA THR A 379 -1.25 11.84 10.68
C THR A 379 -0.17 11.90 9.60
N SER A 380 1.07 12.07 10.04
CA SER A 380 2.30 12.00 9.25
C SER A 380 3.31 11.08 9.96
N PRO A 381 4.46 10.72 9.33
CA PRO A 381 5.46 9.85 9.97
C PRO A 381 5.92 10.33 11.37
N ASP A 382 5.90 11.63 11.62
CA ASP A 382 6.24 12.21 12.91
C ASP A 382 5.28 11.83 14.05
N TYR A 383 4.08 11.35 13.73
CA TYR A 383 3.10 10.87 14.73
C TYR A 383 3.36 9.44 15.19
N VAL A 384 4.24 8.68 14.53
CA VAL A 384 4.51 7.26 14.83
C VAL A 384 4.81 6.99 16.31
N PRO A 385 5.63 7.80 17.02
CA PRO A 385 5.87 7.59 18.46
C PRO A 385 4.60 7.70 19.31
N ALA A 386 3.68 8.57 18.91
CA ALA A 386 2.40 8.75 19.58
C ALA A 386 1.38 7.65 19.20
N MET A 387 1.37 7.25 17.92
CA MET A 387 0.54 6.17 17.41
C MET A 387 0.81 4.87 18.16
N LYS A 388 2.09 4.52 18.41
CA LYS A 388 2.47 3.32 19.17
C LYS A 388 1.93 3.28 20.61
N LYS A 389 1.72 4.43 21.24
CA LYS A 389 1.17 4.52 22.59
C LYS A 389 -0.35 4.39 22.59
N ALA A 390 -0.99 4.61 21.44
CA ALA A 390 -2.44 4.67 21.38
C ALA A 390 -3.06 3.26 21.36
N ALA A 391 -4.13 3.06 22.14
CA ALA A 391 -4.97 1.87 22.09
C ALA A 391 -5.80 1.80 20.79
N ALA A 392 -6.09 2.94 20.19
CA ALA A 392 -6.64 3.05 18.85
C ALA A 392 -6.40 4.45 18.27
N ILE A 393 -6.57 4.58 16.97
CA ILE A 393 -6.33 5.83 16.24
C ILE A 393 -7.60 6.26 15.50
N VAL A 394 -8.00 7.51 15.69
CA VAL A 394 -9.13 8.14 15.00
C VAL A 394 -8.65 9.37 14.26
N THR A 395 -8.95 9.48 12.97
CA THR A 395 -8.63 10.69 12.20
C THR A 395 -9.85 11.30 11.53
N ASN A 396 -9.87 12.63 11.38
CA ASN A 396 -10.94 13.31 10.66
C ASN A 396 -10.85 13.05 9.16
N GLU A 397 -9.64 13.06 8.63
CA GLU A 397 -9.34 12.96 7.21
C GLU A 397 -8.50 11.70 6.93
N GLY A 398 -8.51 11.26 5.68
CA GLY A 398 -7.78 10.08 5.23
C GLY A 398 -8.70 8.95 4.80
N GLY A 399 -8.32 8.29 3.70
CA GLY A 399 -8.96 7.08 3.19
C GLY A 399 -8.16 5.83 3.52
N MET A 400 -8.49 4.72 2.85
CA MET A 400 -7.90 3.41 3.11
C MET A 400 -6.39 3.29 2.87
N THR A 401 -5.85 4.22 2.10
CA THR A 401 -4.44 4.31 1.72
C THR A 401 -3.71 5.45 2.43
N SER A 402 -4.35 6.10 3.40
CA SER A 402 -3.74 7.18 4.17
C SER A 402 -2.60 6.68 5.06
N HIS A 403 -1.69 7.58 5.42
CA HIS A 403 -0.59 7.29 6.35
C HIS A 403 -1.09 6.62 7.64
N ALA A 404 -2.15 7.15 8.26
CA ALA A 404 -2.78 6.54 9.43
C ALA A 404 -3.24 5.10 9.16
N ALA A 405 -3.89 4.84 8.02
CA ALA A 405 -4.40 3.52 7.68
C ALA A 405 -3.29 2.50 7.42
N ILE A 406 -2.24 2.88 6.68
CA ILE A 406 -1.12 1.99 6.37
C ILE A 406 -0.35 1.62 7.65
N VAL A 407 0.08 2.63 8.40
CA VAL A 407 0.92 2.43 9.59
C VAL A 407 0.15 1.70 10.69
N SER A 408 -1.14 1.99 10.87
CA SER A 408 -1.95 1.31 11.89
C SER A 408 -2.17 -0.17 11.56
N ARG A 409 -2.26 -0.55 10.28
CA ARG A 409 -2.32 -1.97 9.85
C ARG A 409 -1.02 -2.69 10.13
N GLU A 410 0.11 -2.05 9.84
CA GLU A 410 1.44 -2.59 10.10
C GLU A 410 1.68 -2.80 11.61
N MET A 411 1.13 -1.92 12.45
CA MET A 411 1.24 -1.97 13.91
C MET A 411 0.12 -2.75 14.60
N GLY A 412 -0.85 -3.29 13.86
CA GLY A 412 -2.01 -3.98 14.44
C GLY A 412 -2.88 -3.10 15.36
N ILE A 413 -2.79 -1.77 15.24
CA ILE A 413 -3.54 -0.83 16.08
C ILE A 413 -4.91 -0.61 15.43
N PRO A 414 -6.02 -0.76 16.18
CA PRO A 414 -7.35 -0.45 15.67
C PRO A 414 -7.41 0.99 15.16
N CYS A 415 -7.89 1.18 13.92
CA CYS A 415 -7.89 2.50 13.31
C CYS A 415 -9.19 2.78 12.56
N VAL A 416 -9.71 3.99 12.78
CA VAL A 416 -10.85 4.56 12.05
C VAL A 416 -10.42 5.89 11.44
N VAL A 417 -10.47 6.00 10.13
CA VAL A 417 -10.06 7.21 9.39
C VAL A 417 -11.27 7.88 8.76
N GLY A 418 -11.15 9.16 8.38
CA GLY A 418 -12.23 9.83 7.66
C GLY A 418 -13.49 10.09 8.49
N THR A 419 -13.37 10.25 9.82
CA THR A 419 -14.53 10.53 10.70
C THR A 419 -15.11 11.94 10.51
N LYS A 420 -14.41 12.82 9.76
CA LYS A 420 -14.71 14.24 9.45
C LYS A 420 -14.73 15.18 10.66
N THR A 421 -15.37 14.76 11.74
CA THR A 421 -15.61 15.57 12.93
C THR A 421 -15.02 14.96 14.21
N GLY A 422 -14.19 13.92 14.12
CA GLY A 422 -13.55 13.26 15.26
C GLY A 422 -12.93 14.23 16.28
N THR A 423 -12.12 15.20 15.83
CA THR A 423 -11.50 16.22 16.70
C THR A 423 -12.46 17.29 17.22
N LYS A 424 -13.71 17.33 16.76
CA LYS A 424 -14.77 18.27 17.20
C LYS A 424 -15.78 17.61 18.13
N VAL A 425 -16.10 16.34 17.88
CA VAL A 425 -17.09 15.55 18.63
C VAL A 425 -16.45 14.95 19.88
N LEU A 426 -15.24 14.41 19.76
CA LEU A 426 -14.48 13.94 20.91
C LEU A 426 -13.80 15.11 21.61
N LYS A 427 -13.65 15.01 22.93
CA LYS A 427 -12.92 15.97 23.76
C LYS A 427 -11.74 15.28 24.44
N ASP A 428 -10.68 16.06 24.68
CA ASP A 428 -9.56 15.59 25.50
C ASP A 428 -10.07 15.10 26.85
N GLY A 429 -9.77 13.86 27.20
CA GLY A 429 -10.21 13.24 28.45
C GLY A 429 -11.41 12.29 28.34
N ASP A 430 -12.12 12.26 27.21
CA ASP A 430 -13.24 11.33 27.01
C ASP A 430 -12.76 9.88 27.00
N ILE A 431 -13.52 8.94 27.59
CA ILE A 431 -13.22 7.50 27.43
C ILE A 431 -14.07 6.97 26.29
N VAL A 432 -13.41 6.41 25.27
CA VAL A 432 -14.09 5.86 24.09
C VAL A 432 -13.56 4.48 23.74
N THR A 433 -14.40 3.67 23.10
CA THR A 433 -14.03 2.41 22.46
C THR A 433 -14.11 2.56 20.95
N VAL A 434 -13.00 2.31 20.26
CA VAL A 434 -12.87 2.35 18.82
C VAL A 434 -12.91 0.92 18.28
N ASN A 435 -13.87 0.63 17.41
CA ASN A 435 -13.95 -0.60 16.65
C ASN A 435 -13.41 -0.34 15.23
N GLY A 436 -12.13 -0.66 15.04
CA GLY A 436 -11.46 -0.52 13.75
C GLY A 436 -11.96 -1.49 12.68
N THR A 437 -12.71 -2.53 13.06
CA THR A 437 -13.34 -3.47 12.12
C THR A 437 -14.63 -2.91 11.52
N THR A 438 -15.49 -2.32 12.35
CA THR A 438 -16.78 -1.75 11.90
C THR A 438 -16.70 -0.26 11.56
N GLY A 439 -15.58 0.41 11.87
CA GLY A 439 -15.41 1.84 11.63
C GLY A 439 -16.10 2.72 12.67
N GLU A 440 -16.46 2.16 13.83
CA GLU A 440 -17.33 2.82 14.82
C GLU A 440 -16.58 3.21 16.08
N VAL A 441 -16.98 4.31 16.70
CA VAL A 441 -16.45 4.79 17.98
C VAL A 441 -17.60 4.97 18.95
N PHE A 442 -17.50 4.38 20.14
CA PHE A 442 -18.52 4.34 21.19
C PHE A 442 -18.03 5.08 22.44
N THR A 443 -18.94 5.60 23.25
CA THR A 443 -18.61 6.13 24.59
C THR A 443 -18.41 5.00 25.61
N GLY A 444 -17.41 5.14 26.47
CA GLY A 444 -17.12 4.19 27.55
C GLY A 444 -16.34 2.94 27.11
N SER A 445 -16.18 1.98 28.04
CA SER A 445 -15.48 0.70 27.79
C SER A 445 -16.47 -0.43 27.50
N LEU A 446 -16.37 -1.07 26.34
CA LEU A 446 -17.05 -2.34 26.08
C LEU A 446 -16.33 -3.46 26.84
N LYS A 447 -16.95 -4.04 27.88
CA LYS A 447 -16.40 -5.20 28.58
C LYS A 447 -16.67 -6.48 27.78
N SER A 448 -15.63 -7.11 27.23
CA SER A 448 -15.69 -8.47 26.70
C SER A 448 -15.30 -9.49 27.78
N LYS A 449 -16.12 -10.52 28.01
CA LYS A 449 -15.78 -11.69 28.84
C LYS A 449 -15.04 -12.72 27.99
N ILE A 450 -13.85 -13.14 28.43
CA ILE A 450 -13.08 -14.22 27.82
C ILE A 450 -13.74 -15.55 28.19
N VAL A 451 -14.10 -16.37 27.19
CA VAL A 451 -14.49 -17.78 27.36
C VAL A 451 -13.47 -18.66 26.63
N GLU A 452 -12.98 -19.70 27.30
CA GLU A 452 -11.96 -20.63 26.80
C GLU A 452 -12.42 -21.41 25.55
N PRO A 453 -11.51 -21.74 24.60
CA PRO A 453 -11.90 -22.42 23.38
C PRO A 453 -12.05 -23.93 23.56
N VAL A 454 -13.20 -24.45 23.12
CA VAL A 454 -13.47 -25.88 22.95
C VAL A 454 -12.70 -26.40 21.73
N THR A 455 -11.97 -27.49 21.91
CA THR A 455 -11.23 -28.23 20.88
C THR A 455 -12.16 -28.79 19.80
N ARG A 456 -11.96 -28.37 18.54
CA ARG A 456 -12.48 -29.09 17.36
C ARG A 456 -11.30 -29.68 16.59
N ASN A 457 -11.32 -31.01 16.44
CA ASN A 457 -10.39 -31.77 15.63
C ASN A 457 -10.50 -31.34 14.16
N SER A 458 -9.46 -30.70 13.62
CA SER A 458 -9.28 -30.50 12.18
C SER A 458 -8.53 -31.69 11.58
N THR A 459 -8.96 -32.12 10.40
CA THR A 459 -8.27 -33.10 9.55
C THR A 459 -6.81 -32.70 9.30
N PRO A 460 -5.87 -33.66 9.16
CA PRO A 460 -4.44 -33.36 9.09
C PRO A 460 -4.12 -32.57 7.80
N VAL A 461 -3.64 -31.35 7.95
CA VAL A 461 -3.00 -30.62 6.85
C VAL A 461 -1.70 -31.34 6.55
N HIS A 462 -1.57 -31.88 5.34
CA HIS A 462 -0.36 -32.55 4.89
C HIS A 462 0.74 -31.49 4.69
N ASN A 463 1.60 -31.28 5.69
CA ASN A 463 2.73 -30.35 5.58
C ASN A 463 3.83 -30.98 4.72
N PRO A 464 4.14 -30.45 3.52
CA PRO A 464 5.23 -30.95 2.72
C PRO A 464 6.57 -30.69 3.43
N LYS A 465 7.42 -31.71 3.53
CA LYS A 465 8.79 -31.55 4.06
C LYS A 465 9.63 -30.83 3.02
N THR A 466 10.26 -29.71 3.42
CA THR A 466 11.18 -28.93 2.58
C THR A 466 12.61 -29.01 3.11
N ALA A 467 13.59 -28.94 2.22
CA ALA A 467 15.01 -28.85 2.60
C ALA A 467 15.38 -27.43 3.07
N THR A 468 14.85 -26.42 2.39
CA THR A 468 14.92 -25.01 2.74
C THR A 468 14.00 -24.76 3.92
N LYS A 469 14.54 -24.18 5.00
CA LYS A 469 13.76 -23.87 6.19
C LYS A 469 12.93 -22.61 5.98
N LEU A 470 11.71 -22.60 6.50
CA LEU A 470 10.84 -21.44 6.51
C LEU A 470 10.78 -20.86 7.91
N TYR A 471 11.31 -19.65 8.04
CA TYR A 471 11.27 -18.87 9.25
C TYR A 471 10.24 -17.74 9.16
N VAL A 472 9.97 -17.11 10.31
CA VAL A 472 9.12 -15.93 10.39
C VAL A 472 9.86 -14.69 10.88
N ASN A 473 9.40 -13.54 10.41
CA ASN A 473 9.74 -12.22 10.92
C ASN A 473 8.74 -11.86 12.02
N LEU A 474 9.21 -11.62 13.25
CA LEU A 474 8.37 -11.25 14.39
C LEU A 474 8.97 -10.08 15.17
N ALA A 475 8.10 -9.37 15.89
CA ALA A 475 8.49 -8.26 16.75
C ALA A 475 7.65 -8.15 18.03
N GLU A 476 6.42 -8.68 18.01
CA GLU A 476 5.46 -8.59 19.13
C GLU A 476 5.41 -9.90 19.93
N PRO A 477 5.65 -9.85 21.26
CA PRO A 477 5.63 -11.05 22.10
C PRO A 477 4.29 -11.78 22.11
N ASP A 478 3.18 -11.05 22.04
CA ASP A 478 1.84 -11.63 22.20
C ASP A 478 1.43 -12.54 21.03
N ARG A 479 2.00 -12.29 19.84
CA ARG A 479 1.79 -13.12 18.65
C ARG A 479 2.65 -14.38 18.63
N ALA A 480 3.66 -14.50 19.48
CA ALA A 480 4.60 -15.62 19.46
C ALA A 480 3.90 -16.97 19.61
N LYS A 481 2.91 -17.07 20.51
CA LYS A 481 2.16 -18.30 20.80
C LYS A 481 1.23 -18.76 19.66
N GLU A 482 0.69 -17.81 18.91
CA GLU A 482 -0.14 -18.12 17.74
C GLU A 482 0.75 -18.60 16.59
N VAL A 483 1.80 -17.83 16.30
CA VAL A 483 2.69 -18.09 15.16
C VAL A 483 3.54 -19.34 15.38
N SER A 484 3.88 -19.68 16.63
CA SER A 484 4.59 -20.92 16.95
C SER A 484 3.80 -22.17 16.56
N LYS A 485 2.46 -22.09 16.46
CA LYS A 485 1.60 -23.22 16.04
C LYS A 485 1.50 -23.36 14.52
N MET A 486 1.99 -22.39 13.76
CA MET A 486 2.02 -22.45 12.30
C MET A 486 3.15 -23.39 11.83
N ASP A 487 3.12 -23.75 10.55
CA ASP A 487 4.13 -24.61 9.92
C ASP A 487 5.45 -23.86 9.66
N VAL A 488 6.14 -23.48 10.74
CA VAL A 488 7.36 -22.66 10.74
C VAL A 488 8.50 -23.37 11.48
N ASP A 489 9.71 -23.22 10.96
CA ASP A 489 10.93 -23.85 11.48
C ASP A 489 11.64 -23.01 12.55
N GLY A 490 11.12 -21.82 12.87
CA GLY A 490 11.71 -20.87 13.82
C GLY A 490 11.45 -19.40 13.47
N ILE A 491 12.07 -18.50 14.23
CA ILE A 491 12.11 -17.05 13.95
C ILE A 491 13.46 -16.73 13.31
N GLY A 492 13.42 -16.18 12.09
CA GLY A 492 14.61 -15.81 11.30
C GLY A 492 14.99 -14.34 11.48
N LEU A 493 14.04 -13.53 11.95
CA LEU A 493 14.25 -12.14 12.33
C LEU A 493 13.31 -11.76 13.47
N LEU A 494 13.84 -11.71 14.69
CA LEU A 494 13.20 -11.05 15.83
C LEU A 494 13.77 -9.62 15.96
N ARG A 495 12.91 -8.62 15.75
CA ARG A 495 13.30 -7.20 15.80
C ARG A 495 13.34 -6.66 17.23
N ALA A 496 14.47 -6.09 17.63
CA ALA A 496 14.68 -5.49 18.96
C ALA A 496 13.89 -4.19 19.19
N GLU A 497 13.58 -3.48 18.10
CA GLU A 497 13.09 -2.10 18.11
C GLU A 497 11.79 -1.95 18.90
N PHE A 498 10.87 -2.90 18.78
CA PHE A 498 9.61 -2.88 19.51
C PHE A 498 9.79 -3.12 21.02
N MET A 499 10.75 -3.97 21.39
CA MET A 499 11.05 -4.22 22.80
C MET A 499 11.64 -2.97 23.46
N ILE A 500 12.55 -2.28 22.78
CA ILE A 500 13.18 -1.06 23.29
C ILE A 500 12.22 0.13 23.30
N ALA A 501 11.40 0.27 22.27
CA ALA A 501 10.35 1.30 22.23
C ALA A 501 9.39 1.17 23.43
N ASP A 502 9.02 -0.06 23.79
CA ASP A 502 8.15 -0.31 24.95
C ASP A 502 8.86 -0.17 26.30
N ILE A 503 10.18 -0.42 26.37
CA ILE A 503 10.97 -0.06 27.55
C ILE A 503 10.91 1.46 27.77
N GLY A 504 10.89 2.25 26.68
CA GLY A 504 10.50 3.66 26.67
C GLY A 504 11.58 4.65 27.07
N ILE A 505 12.74 4.18 27.51
CA ILE A 505 13.89 4.99 27.96
C ILE A 505 15.13 4.70 27.10
N HIS A 506 15.88 5.76 26.79
CA HIS A 506 17.15 5.63 26.10
C HIS A 506 18.16 4.82 26.93
N PRO A 507 18.89 3.83 26.38
CA PRO A 507 19.82 3.00 27.15
C PRO A 507 20.88 3.79 27.94
N LYS A 508 21.49 4.83 27.33
CA LYS A 508 22.43 5.73 28.06
C LYS A 508 21.76 6.49 29.20
N GLU A 509 20.48 6.83 29.06
CA GLU A 509 19.73 7.47 30.14
C GLU A 509 19.44 6.48 31.27
N ALA A 510 19.11 5.22 30.95
CA ALA A 510 18.95 4.17 31.95
C ALA A 510 20.25 3.91 32.72
N ILE A 511 21.41 3.90 32.04
CA ILE A 511 22.72 3.77 32.67
C ILE A 511 23.00 4.98 33.59
N LYS A 512 22.79 6.21 33.09
CA LYS A 512 22.97 7.43 33.88
C LYS A 512 22.09 7.45 35.14
N ARG A 513 20.88 6.89 35.08
CA ARG A 513 19.96 6.79 36.22
C ARG A 513 20.19 5.57 37.10
N HIS A 514 21.20 4.73 36.80
CA HIS A 514 21.46 3.46 37.46
C HIS A 514 20.29 2.46 37.42
N THR A 515 19.43 2.56 36.39
CA THR A 515 18.25 1.70 36.18
C THR A 515 18.47 0.64 35.11
N GLN A 516 19.73 0.37 34.72
CA GLN A 516 20.05 -0.64 33.69
C GLN A 516 19.47 -2.03 33.97
N HIS A 517 19.35 -2.42 35.24
CA HIS A 517 18.75 -3.70 35.64
C HIS A 517 17.27 -3.81 35.24
N LEU A 518 16.50 -2.71 35.28
CA LEU A 518 15.11 -2.68 34.82
C LEU A 518 15.02 -2.86 33.30
N PHE A 519 15.95 -2.24 32.56
CA PHE A 519 16.06 -2.40 31.12
C PHE A 519 16.34 -3.87 30.75
N ILE A 520 17.35 -4.47 31.40
CA ILE A 520 17.73 -5.87 31.20
C ILE A 520 16.57 -6.80 31.56
N ASN A 521 15.94 -6.62 32.73
CA ASN A 521 14.84 -7.49 33.17
C ASN A 521 13.64 -7.47 32.21
N LYS A 522 13.27 -6.28 31.70
CA LYS A 522 12.22 -6.17 30.67
C LYS A 522 12.60 -6.87 29.37
N MET A 523 13.85 -6.74 28.92
CA MET A 523 14.35 -7.47 27.75
C MET A 523 14.29 -8.99 27.98
N VAL A 524 14.74 -9.47 29.14
CA VAL A 524 14.71 -10.89 29.52
C VAL A 524 13.28 -11.43 29.51
N GLU A 525 12.33 -10.71 30.12
CA GLU A 525 10.92 -11.13 30.15
C GLU A 525 10.36 -11.32 28.74
N LYS A 526 10.60 -10.34 27.86
CA LYS A 526 10.07 -10.36 26.49
C LYS A 526 10.73 -11.42 25.61
N LEU A 527 12.06 -11.49 25.63
CA LEU A 527 12.82 -12.50 24.90
C LEU A 527 12.44 -13.92 25.34
N THR A 528 12.23 -14.13 26.64
CA THR A 528 11.81 -15.42 27.19
C THR A 528 10.50 -15.90 26.57
N LYS A 529 9.52 -15.01 26.35
CA LYS A 529 8.22 -15.38 25.74
C LYS A 529 8.41 -15.96 24.33
N PHE A 530 9.21 -15.32 23.49
CA PHE A 530 9.52 -15.84 22.15
C PHE A 530 10.27 -17.18 22.22
N CYS A 531 11.29 -17.26 23.07
CA CYS A 531 12.15 -18.43 23.12
C CYS A 531 11.42 -19.66 23.68
N LEU A 532 10.53 -19.46 24.67
CA LEU A 532 9.68 -20.49 25.22
C LEU A 532 8.72 -21.06 24.17
N GLU A 533 7.98 -20.19 23.46
CA GLU A 533 6.96 -20.62 22.49
C GLU A 533 7.57 -21.32 21.26
N PHE A 534 8.79 -20.94 20.88
CA PHE A 534 9.47 -21.55 19.74
C PHE A 534 10.36 -22.73 20.11
N SER A 535 10.73 -22.92 21.38
CA SER A 535 11.64 -24.02 21.78
C SER A 535 11.17 -25.39 21.30
N PRO A 536 12.04 -26.23 20.69
CA PRO A 536 13.49 -26.05 20.49
C PRO A 536 13.87 -25.33 19.18
N ARG A 537 12.91 -24.81 18.41
CA ARG A 537 13.15 -24.10 17.14
C ARG A 537 13.88 -22.79 17.40
N GLN A 538 14.74 -22.43 16.44
CA GLN A 538 15.65 -21.29 16.54
C GLN A 538 14.90 -19.95 16.64
N VAL A 539 15.44 -19.02 17.42
CA VAL A 539 15.01 -17.63 17.47
C VAL A 539 16.21 -16.73 17.18
N VAL A 540 16.27 -16.09 16.02
CA VAL A 540 17.36 -15.17 15.67
C VAL A 540 16.97 -13.75 16.07
N TYR A 541 17.54 -13.28 17.18
CA TYR A 541 17.38 -11.90 17.64
C TYR A 541 18.35 -10.98 16.91
N ARG A 542 17.81 -9.99 16.18
CA ARG A 542 18.62 -8.92 15.62
C ARG A 542 18.85 -7.87 16.70
N ALA A 543 20.11 -7.61 17.01
CA ALA A 543 20.50 -6.51 17.89
C ALA A 543 19.95 -5.18 17.36
N THR A 544 19.82 -4.19 18.24
CA THR A 544 19.08 -2.96 17.93
C THR A 544 19.64 -2.21 16.74
N ASP A 545 18.81 -1.97 15.73
CA ASP A 545 19.18 -1.23 14.53
C ASP A 545 18.49 0.15 14.47
N PHE A 546 18.14 0.71 15.63
CA PHE A 546 17.57 2.06 15.71
C PHE A 546 18.51 3.11 15.13
N LYS A 547 17.91 3.98 14.33
CA LYS A 547 18.50 5.22 13.83
C LYS A 547 18.53 6.26 14.97
N THR A 548 19.38 7.28 14.84
CA THR A 548 19.52 8.36 15.83
C THR A 548 18.19 9.05 16.12
N ASN A 549 17.40 9.35 15.08
CA ASN A 549 16.08 9.97 15.21
C ASN A 549 15.10 9.12 16.03
N GLU A 550 15.13 7.79 15.92
CA GLU A 550 14.29 6.88 16.69
C GLU A 550 14.69 6.83 18.17
N TYR A 551 16.00 6.70 18.46
CA TYR A 551 16.50 6.78 19.83
C TYR A 551 16.20 8.14 20.46
N ARG A 552 16.24 9.22 19.67
CA ARG A 552 15.95 10.59 20.12
C ARG A 552 14.50 10.77 20.57
N SER A 553 13.58 9.95 20.08
CA SER A 553 12.18 9.92 20.48
C SER A 553 11.92 9.20 21.82
N LEU A 554 12.90 8.47 22.36
CA LEU A 554 12.80 7.84 23.68
C LEU A 554 13.03 8.86 24.81
N GLU A 555 12.58 8.52 26.01
CA GLU A 555 12.85 9.35 27.19
C GLU A 555 14.37 9.51 27.39
N GLY A 556 14.83 10.76 27.53
CA GLY A 556 16.24 11.10 27.63
C GLY A 556 17.02 11.12 26.31
N GLY A 557 16.47 10.58 25.21
CA GLY A 557 17.17 10.39 23.94
C GLY A 557 17.71 11.68 23.30
N LYS A 558 16.96 12.79 23.40
CA LYS A 558 17.40 14.12 22.90
C LYS A 558 18.74 14.60 23.47
N HIS A 559 19.14 14.13 24.65
CA HIS A 559 20.41 14.51 25.28
C HIS A 559 21.61 13.75 24.71
N TRP A 560 21.36 12.54 24.18
CA TRP A 560 22.40 11.60 23.77
C TRP A 560 22.55 11.50 22.25
N GLU A 561 21.49 11.81 21.51
CA GLU A 561 21.42 11.56 20.08
C GLU A 561 21.50 12.86 19.25
N PRO A 562 22.48 12.98 18.33
CA PRO A 562 22.60 14.13 17.44
C PRO A 562 21.49 14.16 16.39
N LEU A 563 21.31 15.33 15.76
CA LEU A 563 20.53 15.43 14.52
C LEU A 563 21.41 14.99 13.35
N GLU A 564 20.93 14.04 12.57
CA GLU A 564 21.59 13.60 11.34
C GLU A 564 20.75 13.96 10.13
N SER A 565 21.40 14.44 9.06
CA SER A 565 20.73 14.74 7.79
C SER A 565 20.18 13.48 7.11
N ASN A 566 20.86 12.33 7.27
CA ASN A 566 20.46 11.06 6.67
C ASN A 566 20.54 9.92 7.70
N PRO A 567 19.54 9.80 8.60
CA PRO A 567 19.56 8.79 9.66
C PRO A 567 19.67 7.34 9.16
N MET A 568 19.25 7.06 7.91
CA MET A 568 19.40 5.74 7.29
C MET A 568 20.87 5.28 7.21
N LEU A 569 21.79 6.20 6.91
CA LEU A 569 23.22 5.93 6.75
C LEU A 569 24.05 6.26 8.01
N GLY A 570 23.41 6.83 9.01
CA GLY A 570 24.03 7.48 10.17
C GLY A 570 24.45 6.54 11.30
N PHE A 571 24.45 7.06 12.53
CA PHE A 571 24.97 6.40 13.73
C PHE A 571 24.05 5.26 14.23
N ARG A 572 24.20 4.06 13.62
CA ARG A 572 23.42 2.84 13.89
C ARG A 572 24.21 1.54 13.68
N GLY A 573 23.60 0.42 14.09
CA GLY A 573 24.10 -0.95 13.93
C GLY A 573 25.47 -1.20 14.58
N ALA A 574 26.28 -2.06 13.97
CA ALA A 574 27.60 -2.47 14.51
C ALA A 574 28.48 -1.32 15.01
N TYR A 575 28.54 -0.21 14.24
CA TYR A 575 29.36 0.94 14.61
C TYR A 575 28.94 1.57 15.95
N ARG A 576 27.64 1.63 16.23
CA ARG A 576 27.12 2.08 17.52
C ARG A 576 27.54 1.14 18.66
N TYR A 577 27.51 -0.17 18.44
CA TYR A 577 27.89 -1.15 19.48
C TYR A 577 29.36 -1.05 19.87
N ILE A 578 30.23 -0.75 18.89
CA ILE A 578 31.66 -0.55 19.13
C ILE A 578 31.92 0.80 19.81
N SER A 579 31.15 1.82 19.43
CA SER A 579 31.31 3.18 19.98
C SER A 579 30.81 3.27 21.43
N ASP A 580 29.75 2.53 21.76
CA ASP A 580 29.15 2.49 23.10
C ASP A 580 28.97 1.04 23.59
N PRO A 581 30.05 0.31 23.94
CA PRO A 581 29.97 -1.10 24.34
C PRO A 581 29.11 -1.34 25.58
N GLU A 582 29.04 -0.38 26.50
CA GLU A 582 28.19 -0.48 27.70
C GLU A 582 26.70 -0.53 27.36
N VAL A 583 26.27 0.19 26.32
CA VAL A 583 24.88 0.18 25.85
C VAL A 583 24.54 -1.17 25.22
N PHE A 584 25.39 -1.65 24.31
CA PHE A 584 25.20 -2.96 23.68
C PHE A 584 25.27 -4.09 24.71
N GLY A 585 26.08 -3.91 25.75
CA GLY A 585 26.21 -4.80 26.89
C GLY A 585 24.89 -5.10 27.62
N LEU A 586 23.93 -4.16 27.62
CA LEU A 586 22.61 -4.39 28.20
C LEU A 586 21.82 -5.48 27.43
N GLU A 587 21.87 -5.45 26.10
CA GLU A 587 21.25 -6.47 25.24
C GLU A 587 21.96 -7.82 25.41
N LEU A 588 23.29 -7.82 25.40
CA LEU A 588 24.09 -9.04 25.57
C LEU A 588 23.85 -9.72 26.92
N GLN A 589 23.74 -8.94 27.99
CA GLN A 589 23.41 -9.48 29.31
C GLN A 589 22.01 -10.11 29.31
N ALA A 590 21.01 -9.45 28.71
CA ALA A 590 19.67 -10.03 28.60
C ALA A 590 19.66 -11.34 27.80
N ILE A 591 20.37 -11.39 26.68
CA ILE A 591 20.52 -12.61 25.86
C ILE A 591 21.18 -13.72 26.67
N LYS A 592 22.27 -13.42 27.39
CA LYS A 592 22.98 -14.40 28.24
C LYS A 592 22.05 -14.99 29.29
N GLU A 593 21.25 -14.16 29.97
CA GLU A 593 20.32 -14.62 30.99
C GLU A 593 19.21 -15.52 30.41
N VAL A 594 18.64 -15.17 29.25
CA VAL A 594 17.61 -16.00 28.58
C VAL A 594 18.19 -17.32 28.10
N ARG A 595 19.40 -17.31 27.53
CA ARG A 595 20.07 -18.50 26.99
C ARG A 595 20.37 -19.57 28.04
N LYS A 596 20.55 -19.20 29.32
CA LYS A 596 20.70 -20.18 30.42
C LYS A 596 19.56 -21.21 30.46
N LYS A 597 18.36 -20.82 30.03
CA LYS A 597 17.18 -21.72 29.94
C LYS A 597 16.80 -22.07 28.51
N TYR A 598 17.06 -21.17 27.56
CA TYR A 598 16.60 -21.29 26.18
C TYR A 598 17.77 -21.13 25.18
N PRO A 599 18.52 -22.21 24.90
CA PRO A 599 19.70 -22.16 24.03
C PRO A 599 19.36 -21.93 22.54
N ASN A 600 18.08 -21.89 22.19
CA ASN A 600 17.59 -21.61 20.84
C ASN A 600 17.67 -20.11 20.45
N LEU A 601 18.00 -19.20 21.38
CA LEU A 601 18.13 -17.75 21.14
C LEU A 601 19.49 -17.35 20.55
N GLN A 602 19.54 -17.02 19.28
CA GLN A 602 20.76 -16.62 18.57
C GLN A 602 20.82 -15.09 18.40
N ILE A 603 22.00 -14.53 18.14
CA ILE A 603 22.16 -13.09 17.87
C ILE A 603 22.52 -12.84 16.40
N MET A 604 21.98 -11.76 15.84
CA MET A 604 22.33 -11.22 14.54
C MET A 604 22.74 -9.76 14.64
N ILE A 605 23.88 -9.40 14.05
CA ILE A 605 24.44 -8.05 14.04
C ILE A 605 24.06 -7.32 12.75
N PRO A 606 23.31 -6.21 12.82
CA PRO A 606 22.95 -5.38 11.67
C PRO A 606 24.02 -4.32 11.32
N PHE A 607 23.90 -3.80 10.10
CA PHE A 607 24.55 -2.61 9.55
C PHE A 607 26.08 -2.59 9.73
N VAL A 608 26.72 -3.69 9.32
CA VAL A 608 28.14 -3.96 9.53
C VAL A 608 28.98 -3.42 8.36
N ARG A 609 29.70 -2.31 8.56
CA ARG A 609 30.38 -1.56 7.48
C ARG A 609 31.74 -2.11 7.07
N SER A 610 32.36 -2.94 7.90
CA SER A 610 33.62 -3.58 7.54
C SER A 610 33.86 -4.88 8.31
N PRO A 611 34.73 -5.77 7.79
CA PRO A 611 35.17 -6.95 8.54
C PRO A 611 35.80 -6.57 9.90
N ASP A 612 36.50 -5.43 9.98
CA ASP A 612 37.05 -4.99 11.26
C ASP A 612 35.98 -4.58 12.28
N GLU A 613 34.91 -3.93 11.84
CA GLU A 613 33.76 -3.66 12.71
C GLU A 613 33.16 -4.96 13.26
N LEU A 614 32.92 -5.95 12.40
CA LEU A 614 32.39 -7.24 12.85
C LEU A 614 33.32 -7.92 13.86
N ARG A 615 34.64 -7.88 13.63
CA ARG A 615 35.64 -8.45 14.54
C ARG A 615 35.61 -7.77 15.91
N ARG A 616 35.45 -6.44 15.94
CA ARG A 616 35.29 -5.69 17.20
C ARG A 616 34.00 -6.03 17.92
N VAL A 617 32.87 -6.11 17.21
CA VAL A 617 31.59 -6.57 17.80
C VAL A 617 31.72 -7.99 18.35
N ARG A 618 32.34 -8.92 17.61
CA ARG A 618 32.57 -10.30 18.06
C ARG A 618 33.32 -10.35 19.39
N ARG A 619 34.37 -9.53 19.57
CA ARG A 619 35.12 -9.44 20.84
C ARG A 619 34.25 -8.97 22.00
N ILE A 620 33.33 -8.03 21.75
CA ILE A 620 32.38 -7.58 22.78
C ILE A 620 31.43 -8.72 23.14
N VAL A 621 30.88 -9.44 22.16
CA VAL A 621 30.02 -10.62 22.39
C VAL A 621 30.75 -11.73 23.16
N GLU A 622 32.02 -11.96 22.84
CA GLU A 622 32.91 -12.90 23.54
C GLU A 622 33.18 -12.49 24.98
N ALA A 623 33.41 -11.21 25.27
CA ALA A 623 33.58 -10.72 26.64
C ALA A 623 32.35 -10.95 27.54
N TYR A 624 31.16 -11.10 26.95
CA TYR A 624 29.95 -11.49 27.68
C TYR A 624 29.79 -13.02 27.83
N GLY A 625 30.71 -13.84 27.30
CA GLY A 625 30.72 -15.29 27.46
C GLY A 625 29.64 -16.02 26.65
N LEU A 626 29.11 -15.41 25.58
CA LEU A 626 28.08 -16.06 24.75
C LEU A 626 28.64 -17.19 23.88
N PHE A 627 29.92 -17.11 23.49
CA PHE A 627 30.59 -18.17 22.73
C PHE A 627 30.99 -19.38 23.58
N ASP A 628 30.86 -19.31 24.90
CA ASP A 628 31.12 -20.45 25.80
C ASP A 628 30.07 -21.57 25.62
N ASP A 629 28.90 -21.22 25.07
CA ASP A 629 27.83 -22.16 24.74
C ASP A 629 27.99 -22.68 23.29
N PRO A 630 28.22 -23.99 23.08
CA PRO A 630 28.43 -24.56 21.73
C PRO A 630 27.18 -24.50 20.84
N HIS A 631 26.00 -24.21 21.40
CA HIS A 631 24.76 -24.01 20.64
C HIS A 631 24.50 -22.55 20.27
N PHE A 632 25.36 -21.63 20.70
CA PHE A 632 25.27 -20.22 20.33
C PHE A 632 25.76 -20.04 18.90
N LYS A 633 24.98 -19.29 18.13
CA LYS A 633 25.26 -18.94 16.74
C LYS A 633 25.34 -17.44 16.62
N PHE A 634 26.38 -16.98 15.96
CA PHE A 634 26.66 -15.58 15.70
C PHE A 634 26.36 -15.24 14.23
N TRP A 635 25.30 -14.47 14.02
CA TRP A 635 24.81 -14.12 12.69
C TRP A 635 25.16 -12.69 12.30
N MET A 636 25.22 -12.44 10.99
CA MET A 636 25.39 -11.11 10.42
C MET A 636 24.26 -10.78 9.44
N MET A 637 23.76 -9.55 9.48
CA MET A 637 22.88 -9.05 8.43
C MET A 637 23.70 -8.62 7.22
N VAL A 638 23.34 -9.10 6.03
CA VAL A 638 23.96 -8.73 4.76
C VAL A 638 23.02 -7.75 4.06
N GLU A 639 23.28 -6.47 4.25
CA GLU A 639 22.32 -5.42 3.89
C GLU A 639 22.96 -4.15 3.33
N ILE A 640 24.29 -4.10 3.22
CA ILE A 640 25.02 -3.00 2.58
C ILE A 640 25.98 -3.54 1.50
N PRO A 641 26.28 -2.77 0.42
CA PRO A 641 27.05 -3.27 -0.72
C PRO A 641 28.44 -3.85 -0.36
N VAL A 642 29.12 -3.29 0.64
CA VAL A 642 30.41 -3.81 1.10
C VAL A 642 30.31 -5.23 1.67
N ASN A 643 29.17 -5.63 2.26
CA ASN A 643 28.96 -7.02 2.68
C ASN A 643 28.97 -7.96 1.49
N ILE A 644 28.43 -7.54 0.34
CA ILE A 644 28.39 -8.34 -0.88
C ILE A 644 29.79 -8.47 -1.48
N ILE A 645 30.51 -7.35 -1.55
CA ILE A 645 31.85 -7.27 -2.16
C ILE A 645 32.86 -8.09 -1.35
N MET A 646 32.78 -8.04 -0.02
CA MET A 646 33.75 -8.64 0.90
C MET A 646 33.19 -9.83 1.68
N ILE A 647 32.13 -10.50 1.19
CA ILE A 647 31.41 -11.55 1.95
C ILE A 647 32.34 -12.64 2.48
N GLU A 648 33.37 -13.02 1.70
CA GLU A 648 34.36 -14.03 2.12
C GLU A 648 35.20 -13.57 3.32
N GLU A 649 35.54 -12.28 3.42
CA GLU A 649 36.27 -11.73 4.57
C GLU A 649 35.40 -11.64 5.82
N PHE A 650 34.11 -11.35 5.66
CA PHE A 650 33.15 -11.42 6.76
C PHE A 650 32.98 -12.86 7.26
N ILE A 651 32.90 -13.83 6.36
CA ILE A 651 32.82 -15.26 6.70
C ILE A 651 34.02 -15.73 7.54
N LYS A 652 35.24 -15.32 7.18
CA LYS A 652 36.47 -15.67 7.91
C LYS A 652 36.49 -15.22 9.38
N ILE A 653 35.64 -14.28 9.77
CA ILE A 653 35.52 -13.83 11.17
C ILE A 653 34.77 -14.86 12.02
N GLY A 654 34.16 -15.88 11.41
CA GLY A 654 33.53 -17.01 12.07
C GLY A 654 32.04 -16.80 12.33
N ILE A 655 31.31 -16.23 11.37
CA ILE A 655 29.84 -16.17 11.43
C ILE A 655 29.23 -17.54 11.12
N ASP A 656 28.20 -17.92 11.87
CA ASP A 656 27.49 -19.20 11.68
C ASP A 656 26.37 -19.09 10.64
N GLY A 657 25.88 -17.87 10.43
CA GLY A 657 24.87 -17.58 9.44
C GLY A 657 24.80 -16.11 9.03
N ILE A 658 24.16 -15.87 7.90
CA ILE A 658 23.78 -14.54 7.45
C ILE A 658 22.29 -14.44 7.24
N SER A 659 21.75 -13.22 7.32
CA SER A 659 20.42 -12.90 6.80
C SER A 659 20.52 -11.72 5.86
N ILE A 660 20.12 -11.90 4.61
CA ILE A 660 20.07 -10.83 3.62
C ILE A 660 18.92 -9.89 4.00
N GLY A 661 19.23 -8.63 4.30
CA GLY A 661 18.25 -7.58 4.51
C GLY A 661 17.89 -6.96 3.17
N SER A 662 16.91 -7.51 2.46
CA SER A 662 16.62 -7.14 1.06
C SER A 662 16.26 -5.66 0.89
N ASN A 663 15.62 -5.06 1.90
CA ASN A 663 15.20 -3.66 1.88
C ASN A 663 16.39 -2.71 1.82
N ASP A 664 17.25 -2.70 2.85
CA ASP A 664 18.41 -1.82 2.92
C ASP A 664 19.42 -2.15 1.80
N LEU A 665 19.58 -3.43 1.45
CA LEU A 665 20.45 -3.84 0.35
C LEU A 665 20.00 -3.22 -0.98
N THR A 666 18.71 -3.28 -1.28
CA THR A 666 18.13 -2.72 -2.51
C THR A 666 18.29 -1.20 -2.52
N MET A 667 17.92 -0.53 -1.42
CA MET A 667 18.08 0.92 -1.26
C MET A 667 19.53 1.36 -1.54
N LEU A 668 20.51 0.66 -1.00
CA LEU A 668 21.92 1.06 -1.12
C LEU A 668 22.58 0.64 -2.43
N ILE A 669 22.16 -0.47 -3.04
CA ILE A 669 22.64 -0.83 -4.38
C ILE A 669 22.10 0.15 -5.42
N GLN A 670 20.82 0.55 -5.30
CA GLN A 670 20.15 1.41 -6.28
C GLN A 670 20.30 2.91 -5.97
N GLY A 671 20.75 3.27 -4.76
CA GLY A 671 20.80 4.66 -4.32
C GLY A 671 19.42 5.27 -4.11
N THR A 672 18.45 4.46 -3.67
CA THR A 672 17.05 4.86 -3.47
C THR A 672 16.69 4.89 -2.00
N ASP A 673 15.78 5.78 -1.62
CA ASP A 673 15.12 5.75 -0.32
C ASP A 673 13.64 5.48 -0.52
N ARG A 674 13.16 4.31 -0.09
CA ARG A 674 11.75 3.92 -0.23
C ARG A 674 10.80 4.78 0.60
N ASP A 675 11.31 5.43 1.65
CA ASP A 675 10.53 6.34 2.49
C ASP A 675 10.45 7.75 1.84
N ASN A 676 11.29 8.01 0.83
CA ASN A 676 11.24 9.19 -0.01
C ASN A 676 10.35 8.95 -1.23
N ALA A 677 9.13 9.50 -1.18
CA ALA A 677 8.11 9.31 -2.21
C ALA A 677 8.56 9.65 -3.64
N THR A 678 9.56 10.53 -3.82
CA THR A 678 10.09 10.91 -5.13
C THR A 678 10.85 9.77 -5.80
N VAL A 679 11.67 9.03 -5.03
CA VAL A 679 12.56 7.97 -5.55
C VAL A 679 12.09 6.56 -5.19
N ALA A 680 11.08 6.42 -4.34
CA ALA A 680 10.53 5.14 -3.91
C ALA A 680 10.02 4.27 -5.07
N THR A 681 9.69 4.85 -6.22
CA THR A 681 9.27 4.09 -7.43
C THR A 681 10.42 3.36 -8.11
N GLU A 682 11.66 3.78 -7.91
CA GLU A 682 12.87 3.10 -8.41
C GLU A 682 13.29 1.93 -7.51
N PHE A 683 12.70 1.80 -6.31
CA PHE A 683 12.96 0.69 -5.40
C PHE A 683 12.45 -0.62 -6.01
N ASN A 684 13.36 -1.51 -6.39
CA ASN A 684 13.00 -2.78 -7.00
C ASN A 684 13.91 -3.91 -6.50
N GLU A 685 13.38 -4.73 -5.59
CA GLU A 685 14.09 -5.89 -5.00
C GLU A 685 14.32 -7.03 -6.02
N MET A 686 13.66 -7.00 -7.18
CA MET A 686 13.78 -7.97 -8.27
C MET A 686 14.73 -7.50 -9.38
N SER A 687 15.43 -6.39 -9.18
CA SER A 687 16.34 -5.86 -10.21
C SER A 687 17.55 -6.78 -10.43
N PRO A 688 18.15 -6.77 -11.64
CA PRO A 688 19.28 -7.64 -11.97
C PRO A 688 20.47 -7.53 -11.01
N GLU A 689 20.81 -6.32 -10.57
CA GLU A 689 21.91 -6.03 -9.66
C GLU A 689 21.65 -6.54 -8.23
N VAL A 690 20.42 -6.43 -7.73
CA VAL A 690 20.02 -6.98 -6.43
C VAL A 690 20.00 -8.50 -6.47
N LEU A 691 19.42 -9.10 -7.51
CA LEU A 691 19.41 -10.55 -7.70
C LEU A 691 20.84 -11.11 -7.87
N TRP A 692 21.73 -10.40 -8.54
CA TRP A 692 23.15 -10.74 -8.62
C TRP A 692 23.81 -10.75 -7.24
N ALA A 693 23.57 -9.71 -6.43
CA ALA A 693 24.11 -9.60 -5.09
C ALA A 693 23.64 -10.75 -4.19
N ILE A 694 22.33 -11.04 -4.20
CA ILE A 694 21.72 -12.15 -3.46
C ILE A 694 22.38 -13.49 -3.85
N LYS A 695 22.45 -13.79 -5.16
CA LYS A 695 23.04 -15.04 -5.66
C LYS A 695 24.52 -15.17 -5.30
N LYS A 696 25.29 -14.07 -5.37
CA LYS A 696 26.72 -14.05 -5.01
C LYS A 696 26.91 -14.41 -3.53
N VAL A 697 26.14 -13.80 -2.64
CA VAL A 697 26.20 -14.07 -1.19
C VAL A 697 25.86 -15.53 -0.89
N ILE A 698 24.73 -16.03 -1.42
CA ILE A 698 24.30 -17.41 -1.18
C ILE A 698 25.39 -18.40 -1.61
N ARG A 699 25.98 -18.22 -2.80
CA ARG A 699 27.06 -19.08 -3.30
C ARG A 699 28.31 -19.05 -2.42
N ALA A 700 28.70 -17.86 -1.93
CA ALA A 700 29.84 -17.73 -1.04
C ALA A 700 29.59 -18.44 0.30
N CYS A 701 28.40 -18.27 0.89
CA CYS A 701 27.99 -18.97 2.11
C CYS A 701 27.98 -20.49 1.92
N ASN A 702 27.38 -20.98 0.83
CA ASN A 702 27.33 -22.41 0.51
C ASN A 702 28.74 -23.03 0.37
N LYS A 703 29.66 -22.32 -0.31
CA LYS A 703 31.06 -22.77 -0.44
C LYS A 703 31.77 -22.87 0.92
N ALA A 704 31.41 -22.01 1.86
CA ALA A 704 32.01 -21.95 3.19
C ALA A 704 31.25 -22.79 4.25
N GLY A 705 30.13 -23.42 3.90
CA GLY A 705 29.29 -24.14 4.87
C GLY A 705 28.56 -23.22 5.86
N VAL A 706 28.41 -21.94 5.54
CA VAL A 706 27.71 -20.94 6.37
C VAL A 706 26.24 -20.89 6.01
N THR A 707 25.35 -20.79 7.01
CA THR A 707 23.91 -20.70 6.80
C THR A 707 23.56 -19.37 6.10
N SER A 708 22.76 -19.38 5.04
CA SER A 708 22.27 -18.16 4.39
C SER A 708 20.75 -18.06 4.45
N SER A 709 20.24 -16.97 5.03
CA SER A 709 18.83 -16.63 5.06
C SER A 709 18.55 -15.33 4.31
N ILE A 710 17.28 -15.06 3.99
CA ILE A 710 16.80 -13.75 3.57
C ILE A 710 15.64 -13.32 4.47
N CYS A 711 15.56 -12.03 4.76
CA CYS A 711 14.45 -11.43 5.48
C CYS A 711 14.06 -10.11 4.80
N GLY A 712 12.80 -9.70 4.97
CA GLY A 712 12.24 -8.56 4.26
C GLY A 712 10.95 -8.91 3.53
N GLN A 713 10.42 -7.95 2.78
CA GLN A 713 9.16 -8.14 2.06
C GLN A 713 9.36 -8.91 0.76
N ALA A 714 10.55 -8.90 0.14
CA ALA A 714 10.82 -9.58 -1.13
C ALA A 714 10.31 -11.03 -1.17
N ALA A 715 10.75 -11.88 -0.24
CA ALA A 715 10.34 -13.29 -0.20
C ALA A 715 8.88 -13.49 0.26
N SER A 716 8.29 -12.48 0.89
CA SER A 716 6.85 -12.47 1.23
C SER A 716 6.01 -11.95 0.06
N THR A 717 6.57 -11.25 -0.92
CA THR A 717 5.82 -10.55 -1.98
C THR A 717 5.96 -11.22 -3.32
N TYR A 718 7.18 -11.57 -3.72
CA TYR A 718 7.48 -12.06 -5.07
C TYR A 718 7.66 -13.57 -5.07
N ASN A 719 6.85 -14.24 -5.88
CA ASN A 719 6.88 -15.70 -6.04
C ASN A 719 8.18 -16.14 -6.74
N GLU A 720 8.59 -15.40 -7.76
CA GLU A 720 9.81 -15.63 -8.54
C GLU A 720 11.07 -15.52 -7.67
N MET A 721 11.04 -14.66 -6.65
CA MET A 721 12.13 -14.55 -5.67
C MET A 721 12.34 -15.89 -4.95
N ILE A 722 11.28 -16.57 -4.51
CA ILE A 722 11.38 -17.86 -3.80
C ILE A 722 12.07 -18.89 -4.68
N GLU A 723 11.68 -19.00 -5.95
CA GLU A 723 12.34 -19.91 -6.89
C GLU A 723 13.82 -19.59 -7.08
N ILE A 724 14.15 -18.30 -7.25
CA ILE A 724 15.53 -17.86 -7.45
C ILE A 724 16.39 -18.22 -6.22
N LEU A 725 15.85 -18.00 -5.03
CA LEU A 725 16.51 -18.28 -3.76
C LEU A 725 16.75 -19.77 -3.56
N VAL A 726 15.72 -20.61 -3.79
CA VAL A 726 15.83 -22.07 -3.68
C VAL A 726 16.80 -22.62 -4.72
N LYS A 727 16.72 -22.18 -5.99
CA LYS A 727 17.66 -22.56 -7.05
C LYS A 727 19.09 -22.10 -6.77
N ALA A 728 19.27 -20.97 -6.07
CA ALA A 728 20.59 -20.51 -5.63
C ALA A 728 21.15 -21.35 -4.46
N GLY A 729 20.33 -22.19 -3.83
CA GLY A 729 20.69 -23.02 -2.68
C GLY A 729 20.64 -22.26 -1.36
N ILE A 730 19.67 -21.35 -1.18
CA ILE A 730 19.49 -20.69 0.13
C ILE A 730 19.13 -21.72 1.20
N THR A 731 19.64 -21.54 2.43
CA THR A 731 19.34 -22.48 3.53
C THR A 731 18.00 -22.21 4.22
N SER A 732 17.56 -20.95 4.25
CA SER A 732 16.29 -20.56 4.86
C SER A 732 15.70 -19.28 4.29
N ILE A 733 14.39 -19.11 4.43
CA ILE A 733 13.65 -17.92 4.01
C ILE A 733 12.80 -17.44 5.19
N SER A 734 12.87 -16.15 5.55
CA SER A 734 12.12 -15.57 6.67
C SER A 734 11.03 -14.61 6.17
N VAL A 735 9.77 -14.94 6.41
CA VAL A 735 8.59 -14.21 5.88
C VAL A 735 7.68 -13.67 6.98
N ASN A 736 6.74 -12.80 6.62
CA ASN A 736 5.68 -12.43 7.55
C ASN A 736 4.75 -13.62 7.85
N PRO A 737 4.12 -13.68 9.04
CA PRO A 737 3.27 -14.82 9.44
C PRO A 737 2.14 -15.15 8.44
N ASP A 738 1.55 -14.15 7.81
CA ASP A 738 0.47 -14.28 6.82
C ASP A 738 0.92 -15.00 5.53
N ALA A 739 2.22 -14.97 5.21
CA ALA A 739 2.77 -15.59 4.01
C ALA A 739 3.24 -17.05 4.20
N VAL A 740 3.29 -17.57 5.44
CA VAL A 740 3.89 -18.86 5.80
C VAL A 740 3.37 -20.02 4.94
N THR A 741 2.05 -20.23 4.91
CA THR A 741 1.45 -21.39 4.21
C THR A 741 1.72 -21.36 2.70
N ARG A 742 1.66 -20.17 2.10
CA ARG A 742 1.94 -19.98 0.67
C ARG A 742 3.41 -20.26 0.39
N VAL A 743 4.31 -19.62 1.13
CA VAL A 743 5.77 -19.72 0.90
C VAL A 743 6.25 -21.15 1.13
N ARG A 744 5.74 -21.88 2.13
CA ARG A 744 6.06 -23.31 2.33
C ARG A 744 5.74 -24.14 1.10
N SER A 745 4.54 -23.96 0.54
CA SER A 745 4.09 -24.69 -0.64
C SER A 745 4.97 -24.38 -1.84
N MET A 746 5.35 -23.11 -2.02
CA MET A 746 6.22 -22.67 -3.09
C MET A 746 7.66 -23.15 -2.97
N ILE A 747 8.21 -23.18 -1.74
CA ILE A 747 9.52 -23.79 -1.49
C ILE A 747 9.50 -25.25 -1.93
N HIS A 748 8.47 -26.00 -1.51
CA HIS A 748 8.30 -27.41 -1.89
C HIS A 748 8.21 -27.61 -3.41
N GLU A 749 7.47 -26.75 -4.11
CA GLU A 749 7.38 -26.80 -5.57
C GLU A 749 8.71 -26.43 -6.25
N ALA A 750 9.40 -25.41 -5.76
CA ALA A 750 10.70 -25.00 -6.29
C ALA A 750 11.76 -26.10 -6.08
N GLU A 751 11.73 -26.80 -4.95
CA GLU A 751 12.63 -27.92 -4.65
C GLU A 751 12.37 -29.15 -5.53
N LYS A 752 11.11 -29.42 -5.91
CA LYS A 752 10.79 -30.51 -6.85
C LYS A 752 11.37 -30.30 -8.26
N ASN A 753 11.63 -29.05 -8.62
CA ASN A 753 12.13 -28.66 -9.94
C ASN A 753 13.67 -28.62 -10.01
N ILE A 754 14.36 -29.05 -8.95
CA ILE A 754 15.82 -29.16 -8.83
C ILE A 754 16.16 -30.65 -8.70
#